data_AF-A0A7J7IUT1-F1
#
_entry.id   AF-A0A7J7IUT1-F1
#
_cell.length_a   1.000
_cell.length_b   1.000
_cell.length_c   1.000
_cell.angle_alpha   90.00
_cell.angle_beta   90.00
_cell.angle_gamma   90.00
#
_symmetry.space_group_name_H-M   'P 1'
#
loop_
_entity.id
_entity.type
_entity.pdbx_description
1 polymer ?
#
loop_
_entity_poly.entity_id
_entity_poly.type
_entity_poly.pdbx_seq_one_letter_code
_entity_poly.pdbx_strand_id
1 'polypeptide(L)'
;MQKQFEETSEDFTLERIINFGFDQYAEYINEVSSAATKELAIENSLKAISDAWEIIELVMAPYKDKGHFKLATTEEVFQALEDHQVQLSTMKASRFVKAFEVEVDKWERTLSHILEVVEMLLTVQRQWMYLENIFLGEDIRKQLPKESADFDLINTNWKVIMTRLNKDKNALRGTHFKGLLEQLNDMNVKLEEIQKSLDMYLETKRQIFPRFYFLSNDDLLEILGQSKNPEAVQPHLKKCFDNIVRLKMAKTSITQKFEAHGMFSADGEYVEFSHPTLLEGPVETWLCDIERMMRWTLKEVLKSCRVALKKNLSKRDKWIKDWCGQLCITTSQMQWTADVTKALASTKERGDKKALKSLKRKQLSVLGAGCYAGVLRLSAVTIEVHARDIIEKLIKTGTNDVTAFEWLSQLRIYWDREIDDCVVRQTNTQFQYGYEYLGNSGRLVITPLTDRCYMTLTTALHLHRGALLKALQTETTKDLGKALGNYVIVFNCSEGLDYKSMGRMFSGLAQTGAWGCFDEFNRINIEVLSVVAQQILSILSALAAGSTRFVFEGREINLIWSCGIFITMNPGYAGRTELPDNLKSMFRPISMVVPDSNLIAEIILFGEGFNNTKLLAKKVFTLYSLAVQQLSKQDHYDFGLRALTSVLRYAGKKKRTNPNMADEELLLLSMKDMNVAKLTSVDLPLFNGIVSDLFPGVETPAIDYSKFKAAIENQYKLNGLQPIPWAVTKAIQVSEFDL
;
A
#
# COMPACT_ATOMS: atom_id res chain seq x y z
N MET A 1 -9.37 -73.44 47.53
CA MET A 1 -10.16 -73.15 48.76
C MET A 1 -10.40 -71.65 48.74
N GLN A 2 -11.60 -71.18 48.41
CA GLN A 2 -11.94 -69.75 48.56
C GLN A 2 -11.96 -69.47 50.07
N LYS A 3 -10.87 -68.93 50.60
CA LYS A 3 -10.81 -68.48 51.99
C LYS A 3 -11.46 -67.10 52.02
N GLN A 4 -12.70 -67.01 52.48
CA GLN A 4 -13.36 -65.73 52.74
C GLN A 4 -12.70 -65.07 53.95
N PHE A 5 -12.40 -63.78 53.84
CA PHE A 5 -11.93 -62.95 54.93
C PHE A 5 -12.68 -61.61 54.86
N GLU A 6 -12.96 -61.02 56.02
CA GLU A 6 -13.54 -59.67 56.13
C GLU A 6 -12.44 -58.70 56.54
N GLU A 7 -12.18 -57.72 55.67
CA GLU A 7 -11.10 -56.74 55.79
C GLU A 7 -11.32 -55.69 56.90
N THR A 8 -12.57 -55.50 57.34
CA THR A 8 -12.95 -54.53 58.39
C THR A 8 -13.08 -55.16 59.78
N SER A 9 -12.82 -56.46 59.93
CA SER A 9 -12.92 -57.19 61.19
C SER A 9 -11.71 -56.92 62.09
N GLU A 10 -11.92 -56.76 63.41
CA GLU A 10 -10.83 -56.66 64.39
C GLU A 10 -9.92 -57.91 64.42
N ASP A 11 -10.42 -59.04 63.90
CA ASP A 11 -9.66 -60.29 63.80
C ASP A 11 -8.74 -60.32 62.55
N PHE A 12 -8.72 -59.28 61.70
CA PHE A 12 -7.83 -59.20 60.54
C PHE A 12 -6.44 -58.69 60.94
N THR A 13 -5.64 -59.57 61.55
CA THR A 13 -4.30 -59.25 62.07
C THR A 13 -3.18 -59.62 61.09
N LEU A 14 -1.98 -59.06 61.29
CA LEU A 14 -0.78 -59.36 60.47
C LEU A 14 -0.47 -60.87 60.44
N GLU A 15 -0.68 -61.56 61.56
CA GLU A 15 -0.54 -63.01 61.65
C GLU A 15 -1.52 -63.75 60.73
N ARG A 16 -2.74 -63.23 60.58
CA ARG A 16 -3.75 -63.79 59.68
C ARG A 16 -3.39 -63.58 58.21
N ILE A 17 -2.79 -62.45 57.86
CA ILE A 17 -2.27 -62.16 56.50
C ILE A 17 -1.17 -63.17 56.11
N ILE A 18 -0.27 -63.49 57.05
CA ILE A 18 0.78 -64.51 56.87
C ILE A 18 0.15 -65.91 56.74
N ASN A 19 -0.81 -66.26 57.60
CA ASN A 19 -1.52 -67.54 57.57
C ASN A 19 -2.37 -67.75 56.30
N PHE A 20 -2.84 -66.66 55.69
CA PHE A 20 -3.54 -66.71 54.42
C PHE A 20 -2.61 -66.85 53.20
N GLY A 21 -1.30 -66.68 53.38
CA GLY A 21 -0.30 -66.86 52.33
C GLY A 21 -0.34 -65.76 51.27
N PHE A 22 -0.60 -64.52 51.68
CA PHE A 22 -0.69 -63.36 50.76
C PHE A 22 0.60 -63.13 49.97
N ASP A 23 1.74 -63.54 50.52
CA ASP A 23 3.05 -63.55 49.86
C ASP A 23 3.04 -64.37 48.55
N GLN A 24 2.25 -65.44 48.49
CA GLN A 24 2.10 -66.31 47.31
C GLN A 24 1.26 -65.68 46.19
N TYR A 25 0.51 -64.61 46.51
CA TYR A 25 -0.33 -63.87 45.56
C TYR A 25 0.16 -62.43 45.36
N ALA A 26 1.42 -62.15 45.71
CA ALA A 26 1.98 -60.80 45.66
C ALA A 26 1.85 -60.12 44.29
N GLU A 27 2.01 -60.86 43.18
CA GLU A 27 1.84 -60.32 41.82
C GLU A 27 0.39 -59.89 41.55
N TYR A 28 -0.59 -60.71 41.94
CA TYR A 28 -2.00 -60.40 41.76
C TYR A 28 -2.44 -59.23 42.66
N ILE A 29 -1.98 -59.19 43.90
CA ILE A 29 -2.23 -58.07 44.82
C ILE A 29 -1.61 -56.78 44.26
N ASN A 30 -0.41 -56.85 43.71
CA ASN A 30 0.23 -55.71 43.05
C ASN A 30 -0.54 -55.26 41.80
N GLU A 31 -1.09 -56.18 41.00
CA GLU A 31 -1.90 -55.84 39.84
C GLU A 31 -3.19 -55.11 40.24
N VAL A 32 -3.92 -55.63 41.24
CA VAL A 32 -5.14 -55.00 41.76
C VAL A 32 -4.83 -53.64 42.42
N SER A 33 -3.77 -53.56 43.22
CA SER A 33 -3.32 -52.31 43.84
C SER A 33 -2.91 -51.27 42.80
N SER A 34 -2.21 -51.70 41.74
CA SER A 34 -1.83 -50.82 40.63
C SER A 34 -3.05 -50.32 39.86
N ALA A 35 -4.01 -51.20 39.57
CA ALA A 35 -5.27 -50.82 38.93
C ALA A 35 -6.06 -49.81 39.78
N ALA A 36 -6.24 -50.08 41.07
CA ALA A 36 -6.91 -49.18 42.01
C ALA A 36 -6.21 -47.81 42.12
N THR A 37 -4.88 -47.79 42.11
CA THR A 37 -4.09 -46.54 42.10
C THR A 37 -4.33 -45.73 40.82
N LYS A 38 -4.48 -46.40 39.67
CA LYS A 38 -4.78 -45.74 38.39
C LYS A 38 -6.23 -45.26 38.31
N GLU A 39 -7.18 -46.02 38.84
CA GLU A 39 -8.58 -45.62 38.95
C GLU A 39 -8.76 -44.40 39.85
N LEU A 40 -8.11 -44.39 41.04
CA LEU A 40 -8.10 -43.24 41.95
C LEU A 40 -7.53 -41.98 41.29
N ALA A 41 -6.54 -42.12 40.40
CA ALA A 41 -6.00 -40.98 39.65
C ALA A 41 -7.02 -40.40 38.65
N ILE A 42 -7.84 -41.25 38.02
CA ILE A 42 -8.93 -40.81 37.13
C ILE A 42 -10.00 -40.08 37.95
N GLU A 43 -10.44 -40.66 39.07
CA GLU A 43 -11.44 -40.07 39.97
C GLU A 43 -11.03 -38.69 40.48
N ASN A 44 -9.80 -38.56 41.00
CA ASN A 44 -9.26 -37.29 41.46
C ASN A 44 -9.16 -36.25 40.34
N SER A 45 -8.83 -36.68 39.12
CA SER A 45 -8.74 -35.79 37.97
C SER A 45 -10.11 -35.31 37.52
N LEU A 46 -11.12 -36.19 37.49
CA LEU A 46 -12.51 -35.81 37.18
C LEU A 46 -13.07 -34.83 38.21
N LYS A 47 -12.75 -35.04 39.50
CA LYS A 47 -13.12 -34.11 40.56
C LYS A 47 -12.45 -32.74 40.38
N ALA A 48 -11.15 -32.72 40.05
CA ALA A 48 -10.44 -31.47 39.78
C ALA A 48 -11.03 -30.71 38.58
N ILE A 49 -11.43 -31.41 37.51
CA ILE A 49 -12.15 -30.82 36.37
C ILE A 49 -13.47 -30.21 36.86
N SER A 50 -14.27 -30.96 37.62
CA SER A 50 -15.54 -30.47 38.17
C SER A 50 -15.36 -29.19 38.99
N ASP A 51 -14.44 -29.21 39.95
CA ASP A 51 -14.18 -28.10 40.85
C ASP A 51 -13.67 -26.85 40.10
N ALA A 52 -12.86 -27.04 39.05
CA ALA A 52 -12.38 -25.94 38.21
C ALA A 52 -13.53 -25.25 37.45
N TRP A 53 -14.41 -26.02 36.81
CA TRP A 53 -15.50 -25.49 35.98
C TRP A 53 -16.64 -24.85 36.78
N GLU A 54 -16.72 -25.11 38.09
CA GLU A 54 -17.60 -24.37 39.00
C GLU A 54 -17.13 -22.92 39.25
N ILE A 55 -15.84 -22.65 39.06
CA ILE A 55 -15.22 -21.35 39.39
C ILE A 55 -14.85 -20.55 38.14
N ILE A 56 -14.53 -21.20 37.02
CA ILE A 56 -14.16 -20.51 35.77
C ILE A 56 -15.30 -19.58 35.32
N GLU A 57 -14.97 -18.30 35.16
CA GLU A 57 -15.89 -17.24 34.74
C GLU A 57 -15.55 -16.69 33.35
N LEU A 58 -16.58 -16.24 32.64
CA LEU A 58 -16.47 -15.46 31.42
C LEU A 58 -16.22 -13.99 31.78
N VAL A 59 -15.12 -13.43 31.26
CA VAL A 59 -14.76 -12.03 31.52
C VAL A 59 -15.63 -11.11 30.67
N MET A 60 -16.63 -10.49 31.31
CA MET A 60 -17.56 -9.56 30.68
C MET A 60 -17.11 -8.11 30.86
N ALA A 61 -17.18 -7.32 29.78
CA ALA A 61 -16.91 -5.89 29.80
C ALA A 61 -18.07 -5.08 29.17
N PRO A 62 -18.31 -3.84 29.61
CA PRO A 62 -19.26 -2.96 28.94
C PRO A 62 -18.78 -2.63 27.51
N TYR A 63 -19.74 -2.53 26.59
CA TYR A 63 -19.51 -2.12 25.21
C TYR A 63 -20.22 -0.79 24.94
N LYS A 64 -19.43 0.30 24.87
CA LYS A 64 -19.88 1.70 24.77
C LYS A 64 -20.83 2.10 25.93
N ASP A 65 -21.28 3.35 25.96
CA ASP A 65 -22.16 3.88 27.03
C ASP A 65 -23.64 3.46 26.90
N LYS A 66 -23.95 2.45 26.06
CA LYS A 66 -25.33 2.09 25.68
C LYS A 66 -25.95 0.92 26.46
N GLY A 67 -25.28 0.46 27.51
CA GLY A 67 -25.75 -0.67 28.32
C GLY A 67 -25.73 -2.01 27.57
N HIS A 68 -24.76 -2.20 26.67
CA HIS A 68 -24.42 -3.49 26.07
C HIS A 68 -23.18 -4.08 26.76
N PHE A 69 -23.04 -5.41 26.73
CA PHE A 69 -21.88 -6.12 27.26
C PHE A 69 -21.22 -6.94 26.15
N LYS A 70 -19.92 -7.17 26.29
CA LYS A 70 -19.10 -8.00 25.41
C LYS A 70 -18.22 -8.95 26.22
N LEU A 71 -17.87 -10.09 25.66
CA LEU A 71 -16.75 -10.91 26.12
C LEU A 71 -15.45 -10.16 25.84
N ALA A 72 -14.62 -9.98 26.87
CA ALA A 72 -13.37 -9.23 26.80
C ALA A 72 -12.18 -10.16 26.49
N THR A 73 -11.76 -10.93 27.48
CA THR A 73 -10.66 -11.90 27.36
C THR A 73 -11.21 -13.29 27.57
N THR A 74 -10.89 -14.21 26.66
CA THR A 74 -11.32 -15.61 26.71
C THR A 74 -10.15 -16.59 26.80
N GLU A 75 -8.91 -16.09 26.88
CA GLU A 75 -7.67 -16.89 26.90
C GLU A 75 -7.67 -17.94 28.02
N GLU A 76 -8.02 -17.55 29.25
CA GLU A 76 -8.08 -18.47 30.39
C GLU A 76 -9.11 -19.59 30.19
N VAL A 77 -10.26 -19.28 29.58
CA VAL A 77 -11.31 -20.27 29.29
C VAL A 77 -10.86 -21.23 28.21
N PHE A 78 -10.24 -20.75 27.12
CA PHE A 78 -9.73 -21.61 26.05
C PHE A 78 -8.58 -22.49 26.52
N GLN A 79 -7.64 -21.95 27.31
CA GLN A 79 -6.55 -22.72 27.90
C GLN A 79 -7.11 -23.85 28.77
N ALA A 80 -8.09 -23.56 29.64
CA ALA A 80 -8.73 -24.57 30.46
C ALA A 80 -9.54 -25.61 29.66
N LEU A 81 -10.14 -25.21 28.53
CA LEU A 81 -10.82 -26.15 27.61
C LEU A 81 -9.82 -27.12 26.98
N GLU A 82 -8.72 -26.60 26.40
CA GLU A 82 -7.70 -27.40 25.74
C GLU A 82 -7.04 -28.39 26.72
N ASP A 83 -6.61 -27.90 27.89
CA ASP A 83 -5.93 -28.72 28.89
C ASP A 83 -6.84 -29.86 29.39
N HIS A 84 -8.08 -29.53 29.77
CA HIS A 84 -9.01 -30.53 30.29
C HIS A 84 -9.55 -31.48 29.20
N GLN A 85 -9.68 -31.05 27.95
CA GLN A 85 -10.03 -31.95 26.84
C GLN A 85 -8.93 -32.97 26.56
N VAL A 86 -7.66 -32.54 26.55
CA VAL A 86 -6.51 -33.46 26.42
C VAL A 86 -6.46 -34.43 27.60
N GLN A 87 -6.72 -33.94 28.81
CA GLN A 87 -6.77 -34.77 30.02
C GLN A 87 -7.88 -35.84 29.93
N LEU A 88 -9.09 -35.47 29.53
CA LEU A 88 -10.22 -36.39 29.34
C LEU A 88 -9.94 -37.41 28.22
N SER A 89 -9.35 -36.98 27.09
CA SER A 89 -8.96 -37.89 26.01
C SER A 89 -7.92 -38.91 26.48
N THR A 90 -6.99 -38.50 27.35
CA THR A 90 -5.97 -39.39 27.95
C THR A 90 -6.61 -40.38 28.91
N MET A 91 -7.57 -39.94 29.74
CA MET A 91 -8.34 -40.82 30.62
C MET A 91 -9.13 -41.84 29.82
N LYS A 92 -9.79 -41.42 28.74
CA LYS A 92 -10.59 -42.28 27.86
C LYS A 92 -9.77 -43.35 27.14
N ALA A 93 -8.51 -43.07 26.81
CA ALA A 93 -7.58 -44.03 26.24
C ALA A 93 -7.03 -45.05 27.28
N SER A 94 -7.22 -44.80 28.58
CA SER A 94 -6.75 -45.68 29.64
C SER A 94 -7.62 -46.93 29.75
N ARG A 95 -6.99 -48.11 29.90
CA ARG A 95 -7.70 -49.37 30.16
C ARG A 95 -8.52 -49.37 31.47
N PHE A 96 -8.19 -48.46 32.39
CA PHE A 96 -8.79 -48.34 33.72
C PHE A 96 -10.01 -47.41 33.76
N VAL A 97 -10.44 -46.86 32.62
CA VAL A 97 -11.56 -45.89 32.56
C VAL A 97 -12.94 -46.53 32.72
N LYS A 98 -13.05 -47.86 32.63
CA LYS A 98 -14.33 -48.57 32.52
C LYS A 98 -15.33 -48.26 33.63
N ALA A 99 -14.86 -48.01 34.85
CA ALA A 99 -15.72 -47.61 35.98
C ALA A 99 -16.25 -46.16 35.86
N PHE A 100 -15.55 -45.29 35.13
CA PHE A 100 -15.81 -43.84 35.01
C PHE A 100 -16.25 -43.41 33.61
N GLU A 101 -16.43 -44.36 32.67
CA GLU A 101 -16.70 -44.10 31.25
C GLU A 101 -17.87 -43.13 31.04
N VAL A 102 -18.95 -43.30 31.79
CA VAL A 102 -20.14 -42.43 31.74
C VAL A 102 -19.83 -41.00 32.18
N GLU A 103 -19.01 -40.82 33.22
CA GLU A 103 -18.64 -39.49 33.72
C GLU A 103 -17.64 -38.79 32.80
N VAL A 104 -16.65 -39.52 32.30
CA VAL A 104 -15.67 -39.02 31.31
C VAL A 104 -16.41 -38.55 30.05
N ASP A 105 -17.32 -39.36 29.51
CA ASP A 105 -18.13 -39.02 28.35
C ASP A 105 -19.04 -37.80 28.61
N LYS A 106 -19.61 -37.69 29.81
CA LYS A 106 -20.41 -36.53 30.20
C LYS A 106 -19.58 -35.25 30.19
N TRP A 107 -18.40 -35.28 30.81
CA TRP A 107 -17.51 -34.12 30.85
C TRP A 107 -16.97 -33.75 29.47
N GLU A 108 -16.60 -34.74 28.65
CA GLU A 108 -16.15 -34.51 27.27
C GLU A 108 -17.23 -33.76 26.45
N ARG A 109 -18.49 -34.21 26.54
CA ARG A 109 -19.63 -33.52 25.89
C ARG A 109 -19.87 -32.13 26.46
N THR A 110 -19.75 -31.98 27.78
CA THR A 110 -19.97 -30.71 28.48
C THR A 110 -18.93 -29.66 28.06
N LEU A 111 -17.64 -30.03 28.03
CA LEU A 111 -16.56 -29.13 27.61
C LEU A 111 -16.63 -28.81 26.12
N SER A 112 -16.99 -29.80 25.29
CA SER A 112 -17.22 -29.58 23.86
C SER A 112 -18.37 -28.58 23.61
N HIS A 113 -19.46 -28.67 24.38
CA HIS A 113 -20.57 -27.71 24.31
C HIS A 113 -20.16 -26.30 24.76
N ILE A 114 -19.37 -26.18 25.84
CA ILE A 114 -18.83 -24.88 26.27
C ILE A 114 -17.98 -24.25 25.16
N LEU A 115 -17.08 -25.03 24.56
CA LEU A 115 -16.22 -24.58 23.46
C LEU A 115 -17.05 -24.04 22.30
N GLU A 116 -18.01 -24.83 21.80
CA GLU A 116 -18.87 -24.45 20.66
C GLU A 116 -19.67 -23.17 20.95
N VAL A 117 -20.25 -23.05 22.16
CA VAL A 117 -21.01 -21.85 22.54
C VAL A 117 -20.12 -20.62 22.64
N VAL A 118 -18.93 -20.73 23.23
CA VAL A 118 -18.01 -19.59 23.38
C VAL A 118 -17.46 -19.14 22.03
N GLU A 119 -17.10 -20.06 21.14
CA GLU A 119 -16.68 -19.74 19.77
C GLU A 119 -17.79 -19.06 18.97
N MET A 120 -19.03 -19.55 19.10
CA MET A 120 -20.18 -18.95 18.44
C MET A 120 -20.51 -17.57 19.01
N LEU A 121 -20.44 -17.38 20.34
CA LEU A 121 -20.58 -16.06 20.98
C LEU A 121 -19.55 -15.07 20.42
N LEU A 122 -18.29 -15.47 20.29
CA LEU A 122 -17.24 -14.62 19.71
C LEU A 122 -17.48 -14.32 18.23
N THR A 123 -18.01 -15.28 17.47
CA THR A 123 -18.35 -15.09 16.05
C THR A 123 -19.48 -14.10 15.87
N VAL A 124 -20.60 -14.30 16.57
CA VAL A 124 -21.75 -13.37 16.58
C VAL A 124 -21.32 -12.00 17.11
N GLN A 125 -20.50 -11.93 18.17
CA GLN A 125 -20.00 -10.67 18.73
C GLN A 125 -19.22 -9.87 17.69
N ARG A 126 -18.29 -10.50 16.95
CA ARG A 126 -17.47 -9.83 15.92
C ARG A 126 -18.35 -9.27 14.80
N GLN A 127 -19.25 -10.09 14.26
CA GLN A 127 -20.16 -9.67 13.18
C GLN A 127 -21.13 -8.58 13.64
N TRP A 128 -21.73 -8.74 14.82
CA TRP A 128 -22.65 -7.76 15.39
C TRP A 128 -21.96 -6.42 15.64
N MET A 129 -20.75 -6.40 16.21
CA MET A 129 -19.99 -5.16 16.45
C MET A 129 -19.66 -4.43 15.14
N TYR A 130 -19.34 -5.18 14.07
CA TYR A 130 -19.10 -4.60 12.75
C TYR A 130 -20.36 -3.94 12.19
N LEU A 131 -21.48 -4.68 12.16
CA LEU A 131 -22.75 -4.20 11.62
C LEU A 131 -23.38 -3.10 12.49
N GLU A 132 -23.20 -3.11 13.81
CA GLU A 132 -23.71 -2.07 14.71
C GLU A 132 -23.13 -0.70 14.32
N ASN A 133 -21.82 -0.61 14.06
CA ASN A 133 -21.21 0.64 13.63
C ASN A 133 -21.80 1.19 12.32
N ILE A 134 -22.23 0.30 11.42
CA ILE A 134 -22.75 0.62 10.09
C ILE A 134 -24.22 1.05 10.16
N PHE A 135 -25.07 0.25 10.82
CA PHE A 135 -26.50 0.50 10.96
C PHE A 135 -26.84 1.57 12.01
N LEU A 136 -25.83 2.17 12.66
CA LEU A 136 -25.99 3.46 13.37
C LEU A 136 -26.26 4.62 12.40
N GLY A 137 -25.78 4.55 11.16
CA GLY A 137 -26.01 5.59 10.16
C GLY A 137 -27.43 5.53 9.58
N GLU A 138 -28.18 6.62 9.68
CA GLU A 138 -29.55 6.70 9.12
C GLU A 138 -29.60 6.47 7.61
N ASP A 139 -28.56 6.89 6.89
CA ASP A 139 -28.56 6.85 5.43
C ASP A 139 -28.50 5.41 4.91
N ILE A 140 -27.69 4.55 5.52
CA ILE A 140 -27.61 3.13 5.15
C ILE A 140 -28.91 2.42 5.52
N ARG A 141 -29.52 2.75 6.67
CA ARG A 141 -30.81 2.16 7.07
C ARG A 141 -31.93 2.43 6.07
N LYS A 142 -31.91 3.60 5.42
CA LYS A 142 -32.88 3.95 4.36
C LYS A 142 -32.66 3.17 3.07
N GLN A 143 -31.42 2.78 2.79
CA GLN A 143 -31.07 1.99 1.60
C GLN A 143 -31.34 0.49 1.80
N LEU A 144 -31.18 -0.01 3.04
CA LEU A 144 -31.37 -1.41 3.41
C LEU A 144 -32.40 -1.56 4.55
N PRO A 145 -33.69 -1.26 4.31
CA PRO A 145 -34.69 -1.19 5.36
C PRO A 145 -35.05 -2.56 5.95
N LYS A 146 -35.04 -3.61 5.13
CA LYS A 146 -35.33 -4.98 5.57
C LYS A 146 -34.21 -5.47 6.49
N GLU A 147 -32.98 -5.36 6.04
CA GLU A 147 -31.78 -5.76 6.77
C GLU A 147 -31.62 -4.96 8.07
N SER A 148 -32.04 -3.68 8.06
CA SER A 148 -32.07 -2.86 9.27
C SER A 148 -33.06 -3.40 10.32
N ALA A 149 -34.26 -3.79 9.89
CA ALA A 149 -35.26 -4.37 10.78
C ALA A 149 -34.80 -5.72 11.35
N ASP A 150 -34.19 -6.56 10.51
CA ASP A 150 -33.59 -7.83 10.93
C ASP A 150 -32.45 -7.59 11.93
N PHE A 151 -31.59 -6.58 11.69
CA PHE A 151 -30.51 -6.22 12.61
C PHE A 151 -31.04 -5.68 13.96
N ASP A 152 -32.10 -4.88 13.98
CA ASP A 152 -32.69 -4.37 15.22
C ASP A 152 -33.22 -5.52 16.12
N LEU A 153 -33.81 -6.55 15.50
CA LEU A 153 -34.25 -7.75 16.21
C LEU A 153 -33.05 -8.51 16.79
N ILE A 154 -32.00 -8.72 16.00
CA ILE A 154 -30.75 -9.36 16.43
C ILE A 154 -30.12 -8.56 17.57
N ASN A 155 -30.06 -7.24 17.46
CA ASN A 155 -29.49 -6.35 18.47
C ASN A 155 -30.24 -6.45 19.81
N THR A 156 -31.57 -6.54 19.76
CA THR A 156 -32.40 -6.73 20.95
C THR A 156 -32.13 -8.09 21.59
N ASN A 157 -32.08 -9.16 20.80
CA ASN A 157 -31.78 -10.51 21.28
C ASN A 157 -30.37 -10.62 21.86
N TRP A 158 -29.38 -10.03 21.17
CA TRP A 158 -27.99 -9.97 21.63
C TRP A 158 -27.87 -9.28 22.98
N LYS A 159 -28.57 -8.15 23.16
CA LYS A 159 -28.60 -7.44 24.45
C LYS A 159 -29.16 -8.33 25.57
N VAL A 160 -30.22 -9.09 25.31
CA VAL A 160 -30.80 -10.01 26.31
C VAL A 160 -29.82 -11.12 26.68
N ILE A 161 -29.18 -11.76 25.69
CA ILE A 161 -28.20 -12.82 25.89
C ILE A 161 -27.01 -12.31 26.72
N MET A 162 -26.40 -11.19 26.30
CA MET A 162 -25.22 -10.65 26.97
C MET A 162 -25.50 -10.09 28.36
N THR A 163 -26.70 -9.54 28.59
CA THR A 163 -27.12 -9.12 29.94
C THR A 163 -27.30 -10.34 30.86
N ARG A 164 -27.78 -11.47 30.33
CA ARG A 164 -27.90 -12.70 31.11
C ARG A 164 -26.53 -13.29 31.45
N LEU A 165 -25.63 -13.38 30.48
CA LEU A 165 -24.25 -13.85 30.70
C LEU A 165 -23.48 -12.93 31.67
N ASN A 166 -23.78 -11.63 31.69
CA ASN A 166 -23.17 -10.74 32.68
C ASN A 166 -23.73 -10.93 34.10
N LYS A 167 -24.97 -11.43 34.24
CA LYS A 167 -25.57 -11.76 35.53
C LYS A 167 -25.07 -13.09 36.08
N ASP A 168 -24.92 -14.09 35.22
CA ASP A 168 -24.33 -15.39 35.56
C ASP A 168 -23.07 -15.61 34.73
N LYS A 169 -21.93 -15.21 35.31
CA LYS A 169 -20.64 -15.18 34.61
C LYS A 169 -19.98 -16.55 34.54
N ASN A 170 -20.44 -17.54 35.28
CA ASN A 170 -19.79 -18.85 35.28
C ASN A 170 -19.86 -19.50 33.89
N ALA A 171 -18.72 -19.95 33.36
CA ALA A 171 -18.61 -20.45 31.99
C ALA A 171 -19.46 -21.71 31.77
N LEU A 172 -19.56 -22.59 32.76
CA LEU A 172 -20.37 -23.80 32.68
C LEU A 172 -21.88 -23.48 32.69
N ARG A 173 -22.35 -22.74 33.70
CA ARG A 173 -23.78 -22.41 33.86
C ARG A 173 -24.29 -21.44 32.79
N GLY A 174 -23.47 -20.46 32.41
CA GLY A 174 -23.80 -19.46 31.40
C GLY A 174 -24.00 -20.06 30.00
N THR A 175 -23.18 -21.04 29.61
CA THR A 175 -23.25 -21.68 28.28
C THR A 175 -24.32 -22.77 28.17
N HIS A 176 -24.72 -23.39 29.29
CA HIS A 176 -25.73 -24.46 29.34
C HIS A 176 -27.16 -23.94 29.46
N PHE A 177 -27.40 -22.65 29.21
CA PHE A 177 -28.76 -22.13 29.13
C PHE A 177 -29.51 -22.76 27.95
N LYS A 178 -30.74 -23.24 28.20
CA LYS A 178 -31.55 -23.97 27.22
C LYS A 178 -31.77 -23.15 25.94
N GLY A 179 -31.35 -23.71 24.81
CA GLY A 179 -31.50 -23.13 23.47
C GLY A 179 -30.59 -21.95 23.15
N LEU A 180 -29.56 -21.67 23.97
CA LEU A 180 -28.61 -20.59 23.70
C LEU A 180 -27.85 -20.83 22.39
N LEU A 181 -27.29 -22.03 22.20
CA LEU A 181 -26.54 -22.38 20.99
C LEU A 181 -27.40 -22.26 19.73
N GLU A 182 -28.63 -22.76 19.78
CA GLU A 182 -29.61 -22.66 18.69
C GLU A 182 -29.91 -21.19 18.33
N GLN A 183 -30.13 -20.34 19.34
CA GLN A 183 -30.34 -18.90 19.14
C GLN A 183 -29.12 -18.21 18.53
N LEU A 184 -27.90 -18.58 18.97
CA LEU A 184 -26.67 -18.00 18.44
C LEU A 184 -26.43 -18.43 16.99
N ASN A 185 -26.71 -19.68 16.65
CA ASN A 185 -26.65 -20.18 15.27
C ASN A 185 -27.66 -19.45 14.37
N ASP A 186 -28.90 -19.28 14.81
CA ASP A 186 -29.93 -18.51 14.09
C ASP A 186 -29.50 -17.05 13.89
N MET A 187 -28.87 -16.45 14.89
CA MET A 187 -28.33 -15.09 14.79
C MET A 187 -27.16 -15.02 13.80
N ASN A 188 -26.24 -15.98 13.82
CA ASN A 188 -25.11 -16.03 12.89
C ASN A 188 -25.59 -16.12 11.43
N VAL A 189 -26.55 -17.00 11.13
CA VAL A 189 -27.13 -17.12 9.78
C VAL A 189 -27.74 -15.80 9.31
N LYS A 190 -28.53 -15.13 10.16
CA LYS A 190 -29.12 -13.83 9.81
C LYS A 190 -28.07 -12.73 9.64
N LEU A 191 -27.02 -12.72 10.48
CA LEU A 191 -25.91 -11.77 10.35
C LEU A 191 -25.15 -11.98 9.04
N GLU A 192 -24.93 -13.22 8.62
CA GLU A 192 -24.33 -13.56 7.32
C GLU A 192 -25.21 -13.11 6.14
N GLU A 193 -26.53 -13.28 6.22
CA GLU A 193 -27.47 -12.78 5.21
C GLU A 193 -27.46 -11.25 5.08
N ILE A 194 -27.42 -10.55 6.22
CA ILE A 194 -27.28 -9.08 6.26
C ILE A 194 -25.95 -8.67 5.64
N GLN A 195 -24.85 -9.33 6.00
CA GLN A 195 -23.52 -9.02 5.47
C GLN A 195 -23.45 -9.24 3.96
N LYS A 196 -24.03 -10.33 3.45
CA LYS A 196 -24.12 -10.60 2.01
C LYS A 196 -24.91 -9.52 1.28
N SER A 197 -26.02 -9.08 1.86
CA SER A 197 -26.86 -8.02 1.28
C SER A 197 -26.14 -6.67 1.27
N LEU A 198 -25.37 -6.38 2.33
CA LEU A 198 -24.49 -5.21 2.40
C LEU A 198 -23.38 -5.26 1.33
N ASP A 199 -22.72 -6.40 1.16
CA ASP A 199 -21.68 -6.56 0.13
C ASP A 199 -22.25 -6.38 -1.28
N MET A 200 -23.46 -6.92 -1.54
CA MET A 200 -24.17 -6.68 -2.80
C MET A 200 -24.48 -5.19 -3.00
N TYR A 201 -24.95 -4.51 -1.97
CA TYR A 201 -25.20 -3.07 -2.01
C TYR A 201 -23.92 -2.29 -2.34
N LEU A 202 -22.83 -2.52 -1.62
CA LEU A 202 -21.54 -1.86 -1.87
C LEU A 202 -21.05 -2.10 -3.29
N GLU A 203 -21.25 -3.30 -3.80
CA GLU A 203 -20.86 -3.66 -5.16
C GLU A 203 -21.68 -2.93 -6.23
N THR A 204 -22.98 -2.66 -6.00
CA THR A 204 -23.75 -1.77 -6.90
C THR A 204 -23.18 -0.35 -6.92
N LYS A 205 -22.71 0.15 -5.77
CA LYS A 205 -22.09 1.49 -5.69
C LYS A 205 -20.76 1.55 -6.41
N ARG A 206 -19.96 0.48 -6.35
CA ARG A 206 -18.72 0.34 -7.12
C ARG A 206 -18.96 0.32 -8.62
N GLN A 207 -20.04 -0.31 -9.09
CA GLN A 207 -20.37 -0.29 -10.52
C GLN A 207 -20.76 1.10 -11.02
N ILE A 208 -21.39 1.93 -10.17
CA ILE A 208 -21.75 3.32 -10.52
C ILE A 208 -20.49 4.19 -10.57
N PHE A 209 -19.63 4.10 -9.55
CA PHE A 209 -18.34 4.81 -9.49
C PHE A 209 -17.18 3.82 -9.32
N PRO A 210 -16.57 3.37 -10.43
CA PRO A 210 -15.54 2.33 -10.43
C PRO A 210 -14.29 2.61 -9.58
N ARG A 211 -14.01 3.86 -9.22
CA ARG A 211 -12.86 4.15 -8.35
C ARG A 211 -13.04 3.61 -6.92
N PHE A 212 -14.27 3.31 -6.50
CA PHE A 212 -14.56 2.63 -5.23
C PHE A 212 -14.06 1.19 -5.14
N TYR A 213 -13.69 0.57 -6.27
CA TYR A 213 -13.03 -0.75 -6.25
C TYR A 213 -11.66 -0.72 -5.56
N PHE A 214 -11.04 0.47 -5.41
CA PHE A 214 -9.73 0.66 -4.81
C PHE A 214 -9.78 1.06 -3.33
N LEU A 215 -10.97 1.17 -2.75
CA LEU A 215 -11.18 1.49 -1.34
C LEU A 215 -11.48 0.23 -0.51
N SER A 216 -11.19 0.30 0.78
CA SER A 216 -11.70 -0.69 1.74
C SER A 216 -13.23 -0.57 1.87
N ASN A 217 -13.87 -1.62 2.37
CA ASN A 217 -15.31 -1.57 2.66
C ASN A 217 -15.61 -0.45 3.69
N ASP A 218 -14.75 -0.27 4.69
CA ASP A 218 -14.93 0.73 5.75
C ASP A 218 -14.87 2.17 5.19
N ASP A 219 -13.86 2.47 4.37
CA ASP A 219 -13.74 3.77 3.69
C ASP A 219 -14.96 4.04 2.82
N LEU A 220 -15.44 3.03 2.08
CA LEU A 220 -16.61 3.15 1.22
C LEU A 220 -17.88 3.42 2.04
N LEU A 221 -18.06 2.74 3.17
CA LEU A 221 -19.19 2.94 4.07
C LEU A 221 -19.17 4.32 4.72
N GLU A 222 -18.00 4.83 5.12
CA GLU A 222 -17.85 6.19 5.63
C GLU A 222 -18.25 7.23 4.57
N ILE A 223 -17.81 7.06 3.31
CA ILE A 223 -18.19 7.95 2.21
C ILE A 223 -19.71 7.91 1.97
N LEU A 224 -20.30 6.71 1.89
CA LEU A 224 -21.73 6.53 1.60
C LEU A 224 -22.63 6.97 2.76
N GLY A 225 -22.13 6.90 4.00
CA GLY A 225 -22.83 7.36 5.20
C GLY A 225 -22.91 8.88 5.35
N GLN A 226 -22.17 9.65 4.53
CA GLN A 226 -22.11 11.11 4.59
C GLN A 226 -22.86 11.79 3.43
N SER A 227 -23.95 11.17 2.94
CA SER A 227 -24.65 11.64 1.73
C SER A 227 -25.17 13.08 1.80
N LYS A 228 -25.47 13.57 3.00
CA LYS A 228 -25.99 14.93 3.24
C LYS A 228 -24.90 15.97 3.49
N ASN A 229 -23.66 15.56 3.76
CA ASN A 229 -22.56 16.46 4.09
C ASN A 229 -21.35 16.21 3.17
N PRO A 230 -21.30 16.84 1.98
CA PRO A 230 -20.20 16.68 1.05
C PRO A 230 -18.83 17.04 1.63
N GLU A 231 -18.76 17.95 2.62
CA GLU A 231 -17.49 18.31 3.26
C GLU A 231 -16.86 17.13 4.02
N ALA A 232 -17.66 16.21 4.55
CA ALA A 232 -17.17 15.04 5.25
C ALA A 232 -16.50 14.00 4.31
N VAL A 233 -16.73 14.09 3.00
CA VAL A 233 -16.10 13.21 1.99
C VAL A 233 -14.68 13.66 1.64
N GLN A 234 -14.32 14.92 1.92
CA GLN A 234 -13.01 15.51 1.58
C GLN A 234 -11.80 14.64 1.98
N PRO A 235 -11.73 14.03 3.20
CA PRO A 235 -10.60 13.21 3.61
C PRO A 235 -10.36 11.97 2.72
N HIS A 236 -11.39 11.48 2.04
CA HIS A 236 -11.32 10.28 1.20
C HIS A 236 -11.02 10.59 -0.28
N LEU A 237 -11.05 11.86 -0.70
CA LEU A 237 -10.84 12.23 -2.11
C LEU A 237 -9.47 11.80 -2.62
N LYS A 238 -8.42 11.93 -1.79
CA LYS A 238 -7.06 11.51 -2.14
C LYS A 238 -6.94 9.98 -2.33
N LYS A 239 -7.87 9.20 -1.79
CA LYS A 239 -7.94 7.75 -2.02
C LYS A 239 -8.64 7.42 -3.34
N CYS A 240 -9.57 8.26 -3.79
CA CYS A 240 -10.34 8.07 -5.03
C CYS A 240 -9.65 8.66 -6.28
N PHE A 241 -8.84 9.71 -6.12
CA PHE A 241 -8.19 10.44 -7.19
C PHE A 241 -6.67 10.49 -6.98
N ASP A 242 -5.89 10.60 -8.04
CA ASP A 242 -4.42 10.63 -7.89
C ASP A 242 -3.96 11.82 -7.05
N ASN A 243 -4.46 13.03 -7.34
CA ASN A 243 -4.02 14.23 -6.63
C ASN A 243 -5.09 15.27 -6.28
N ILE A 244 -6.38 14.90 -6.26
CA ILE A 244 -7.41 15.75 -5.63
C ILE A 244 -7.40 15.49 -4.13
N VAL A 245 -6.89 16.45 -3.35
CA VAL A 245 -6.91 16.39 -1.87
C VAL A 245 -8.14 17.06 -1.30
N ARG A 246 -8.56 18.18 -1.91
CA ARG A 246 -9.71 18.94 -1.45
C ARG A 246 -10.45 19.61 -2.60
N LEU A 247 -11.77 19.72 -2.52
CA LEU A 247 -12.58 20.55 -3.42
C LEU A 247 -12.86 21.92 -2.79
N LYS A 248 -12.89 22.97 -3.61
CA LYS A 248 -13.40 24.28 -3.21
C LYS A 248 -14.92 24.24 -3.26
N MET A 249 -15.54 23.93 -2.12
CA MET A 249 -16.99 23.87 -1.98
C MET A 249 -17.54 25.23 -1.56
N ALA A 250 -18.68 25.62 -2.11
CA ALA A 250 -19.45 26.77 -1.66
C ALA A 250 -20.95 26.43 -1.70
N LYS A 251 -21.73 27.10 -0.86
CA LYS A 251 -23.19 27.02 -0.93
C LYS A 251 -23.72 28.09 -1.86
N THR A 252 -24.60 27.72 -2.78
CA THR A 252 -25.30 28.67 -3.64
C THR A 252 -26.16 29.58 -2.78
N SER A 253 -26.07 30.90 -2.98
CA SER A 253 -26.76 31.89 -2.13
C SER A 253 -28.29 31.74 -2.13
N ILE A 254 -28.86 31.19 -3.21
CA ILE A 254 -30.31 31.08 -3.42
C ILE A 254 -30.86 29.74 -2.92
N THR A 255 -30.21 28.62 -3.23
CA THR A 255 -30.72 27.26 -2.95
C THR A 255 -30.06 26.59 -1.75
N GLN A 256 -29.00 27.18 -1.18
CA GLN A 256 -28.18 26.61 -0.10
C GLN A 256 -27.58 25.23 -0.42
N LYS A 257 -27.55 24.85 -1.70
CA LYS A 257 -26.96 23.60 -2.19
C LYS A 257 -25.45 23.74 -2.30
N PHE A 258 -24.73 22.64 -2.06
CA PHE A 258 -23.28 22.62 -2.21
C PHE A 258 -22.88 22.49 -3.68
N GLU A 259 -21.94 23.32 -4.11
CA GLU A 259 -21.31 23.27 -5.42
C GLU A 259 -19.78 23.23 -5.26
N ALA A 260 -19.11 22.45 -6.09
CA ALA A 260 -17.66 22.46 -6.23
C ALA A 260 -17.25 23.42 -7.34
N HIS A 261 -16.38 24.39 -7.01
CA HIS A 261 -15.85 25.38 -7.94
C HIS A 261 -14.42 25.08 -8.41
N GLY A 262 -13.79 24.04 -7.88
CA GLY A 262 -12.42 23.68 -8.24
C GLY A 262 -11.81 22.67 -7.29
N MET A 263 -10.57 22.31 -7.56
CA MET A 263 -9.82 21.27 -6.85
C MET A 263 -8.46 21.79 -6.38
N PHE A 264 -8.00 21.25 -5.25
CA PHE A 264 -6.70 21.50 -4.66
C PHE A 264 -5.84 20.24 -4.70
N SER A 265 -4.56 20.40 -5.05
CA SER A 265 -3.57 19.33 -4.93
C SER A 265 -2.95 19.22 -3.55
N ALA A 266 -2.17 18.15 -3.33
CA ALA A 266 -1.37 17.97 -2.12
C ALA A 266 -0.33 19.08 -1.90
N ASP A 267 0.15 19.70 -2.97
CA ASP A 267 1.13 20.79 -2.92
C ASP A 267 0.46 22.17 -2.73
N GLY A 268 -0.86 22.21 -2.58
CA GLY A 268 -1.65 23.44 -2.42
C GLY A 268 -1.99 24.16 -3.72
N GLU A 269 -1.64 23.62 -4.88
CA GLU A 269 -2.05 24.17 -6.19
C GLU A 269 -3.58 24.11 -6.33
N TYR A 270 -4.19 25.18 -6.84
CA TYR A 270 -5.62 25.28 -7.07
C TYR A 270 -5.94 25.35 -8.57
N VAL A 271 -6.91 24.55 -9.01
CA VAL A 271 -7.46 24.58 -10.37
C VAL A 271 -8.96 24.85 -10.28
N GLU A 272 -9.39 25.97 -10.87
CA GLU A 272 -10.80 26.34 -10.98
C GLU A 272 -11.49 25.49 -12.06
N PHE A 273 -12.70 25.00 -11.76
CA PHE A 273 -13.49 24.25 -12.73
C PHE A 273 -14.08 25.15 -13.79
N SER A 274 -14.22 24.63 -15.02
CA SER A 274 -14.85 25.38 -16.11
C SER A 274 -16.29 25.77 -15.79
N HIS A 275 -17.01 24.92 -15.05
CA HIS A 275 -18.34 25.21 -14.52
C HIS A 275 -18.45 24.63 -13.09
N PRO A 276 -19.22 25.26 -12.18
CA PRO A 276 -19.51 24.68 -10.88
C PRO A 276 -20.23 23.34 -11.01
N THR A 277 -19.82 22.34 -10.22
CA THR A 277 -20.45 21.01 -10.19
C THR A 277 -21.31 20.88 -8.93
N LEU A 278 -22.58 20.54 -9.10
CA LEU A 278 -23.51 20.35 -7.98
C LEU A 278 -23.16 19.08 -7.19
N LEU A 279 -23.10 19.19 -5.86
CA LEU A 279 -22.79 18.10 -4.92
C LEU A 279 -24.07 17.66 -4.19
N GLU A 280 -25.08 17.26 -4.94
CA GLU A 280 -26.39 16.86 -4.41
C GLU A 280 -26.73 15.43 -4.83
N GLY A 281 -27.46 14.71 -3.96
CA GLY A 281 -27.86 13.34 -4.22
C GLY A 281 -26.79 12.32 -3.82
N PRO A 282 -26.84 11.11 -4.40
CA PRO A 282 -25.93 10.01 -4.04
C PRO A 282 -24.46 10.36 -4.33
N VAL A 283 -23.58 10.00 -3.40
CA VAL A 283 -22.16 10.38 -3.42
C VAL A 283 -21.43 9.87 -4.64
N GLU A 284 -21.69 8.63 -5.03
CA GLU A 284 -21.16 8.00 -6.23
C GLU A 284 -21.51 8.78 -7.51
N THR A 285 -22.66 9.44 -7.56
CA THR A 285 -23.13 10.12 -8.78
C THR A 285 -22.41 11.45 -8.97
N TRP A 286 -22.37 12.29 -7.94
CA TRP A 286 -21.65 13.55 -8.06
C TRP A 286 -20.13 13.35 -8.09
N LEU A 287 -19.58 12.25 -7.55
CA LEU A 287 -18.17 11.89 -7.74
C LEU A 287 -17.85 11.58 -9.21
N CYS A 288 -18.76 10.90 -9.92
CA CYS A 288 -18.66 10.75 -11.38
C CYS A 288 -18.69 12.12 -12.09
N ASP A 289 -19.50 13.07 -11.61
CA ASP A 289 -19.54 14.43 -12.17
C ASP A 289 -18.24 15.20 -11.91
N ILE A 290 -17.65 15.04 -10.73
CA ILE A 290 -16.33 15.61 -10.39
C ILE A 290 -15.25 15.01 -11.27
N GLU A 291 -15.24 13.69 -11.49
CA GLU A 291 -14.29 13.04 -12.41
C GLU A 291 -14.40 13.60 -13.83
N ARG A 292 -15.64 13.73 -14.35
CA ARG A 292 -15.89 14.29 -15.68
C ARG A 292 -15.47 15.76 -15.77
N MET A 293 -15.82 16.55 -14.77
CA MET A 293 -15.48 17.98 -14.70
C MET A 293 -13.97 18.20 -14.59
N MET A 294 -13.26 17.38 -13.81
CA MET A 294 -11.81 17.38 -13.72
C MET A 294 -11.18 17.20 -15.11
N ARG A 295 -11.55 16.13 -15.82
CA ARG A 295 -10.99 15.83 -17.15
C ARG A 295 -11.33 16.93 -18.17
N TRP A 296 -12.57 17.40 -18.17
CA TRP A 296 -13.02 18.49 -19.04
C TRP A 296 -12.26 19.79 -18.80
N THR A 297 -12.17 20.20 -17.52
CA THR A 297 -11.46 21.42 -17.12
C THR A 297 -9.99 21.35 -17.54
N LEU A 298 -9.31 20.23 -17.29
CA LEU A 298 -7.91 20.08 -17.66
C LEU A 298 -7.70 20.14 -19.19
N LYS A 299 -8.63 19.61 -19.99
CA LYS A 299 -8.59 19.74 -21.46
C LYS A 299 -8.71 21.19 -21.92
N GLU A 300 -9.69 21.94 -21.41
CA GLU A 300 -9.90 23.35 -21.76
C GLU A 300 -8.76 24.26 -21.28
N VAL A 301 -8.28 24.04 -20.06
CA VAL A 301 -7.14 24.79 -19.51
C VAL A 301 -5.88 24.45 -20.29
N LEU A 302 -5.65 23.20 -20.72
CA LEU A 302 -4.49 22.83 -21.55
C LEU A 302 -4.52 23.57 -22.90
N LYS A 303 -5.69 23.60 -23.55
CA LYS A 303 -5.89 24.32 -24.82
C LYS A 303 -5.54 25.80 -24.68
N SER A 304 -6.01 26.43 -23.60
CA SER A 304 -5.77 27.84 -23.28
C SER A 304 -4.31 28.10 -22.91
N CYS A 305 -3.70 27.23 -22.10
CA CYS A 305 -2.30 27.29 -21.67
C CYS A 305 -1.35 27.27 -22.87
N ARG A 306 -1.63 26.41 -23.86
CA ARG A 306 -0.88 26.34 -25.13
C ARG A 306 -0.96 27.62 -25.95
N VAL A 307 -2.13 28.24 -26.04
CA VAL A 307 -2.30 29.51 -26.75
C VAL A 307 -1.54 30.63 -26.03
N ALA A 308 -1.59 30.65 -24.69
CA ALA A 308 -0.86 31.63 -23.87
C ALA A 308 0.66 31.51 -24.04
N LEU A 309 1.22 30.29 -24.06
CA LEU A 309 2.66 30.08 -24.27
C LEU A 309 3.13 30.65 -25.62
N LYS A 310 2.36 30.43 -26.69
CA LYS A 310 2.68 30.96 -28.03
C LYS A 310 2.72 32.49 -28.07
N LYS A 311 1.86 33.16 -27.29
CA LYS A 311 1.82 34.63 -27.18
C LYS A 311 2.94 35.19 -26.29
N ASN A 312 3.40 34.42 -25.31
CA ASN A 312 4.34 34.87 -24.28
C ASN A 312 5.71 34.17 -24.32
N LEU A 313 6.20 33.81 -25.52
CA LEU A 313 7.49 33.11 -25.69
C LEU A 313 8.69 33.85 -25.06
N SER A 314 8.63 35.18 -24.93
CA SER A 314 9.67 36.02 -24.32
C SER A 314 9.53 36.21 -22.80
N LYS A 315 8.40 35.81 -22.19
CA LYS A 315 8.10 35.99 -20.75
C LYS A 315 7.63 34.69 -20.11
N ARG A 316 8.45 33.64 -20.26
CA ARG A 316 8.10 32.28 -19.81
C ARG A 316 7.91 32.18 -18.30
N ASP A 317 8.66 32.95 -17.51
CA ASP A 317 8.57 32.96 -16.03
C ASP A 317 7.18 33.34 -15.52
N LYS A 318 6.56 34.33 -16.17
CA LYS A 318 5.21 34.76 -15.83
C LYS A 318 4.20 33.68 -16.21
N TRP A 319 4.34 33.11 -17.41
CA TRP A 319 3.47 32.02 -17.86
C TRP A 319 3.55 30.79 -16.94
N ILE A 320 4.73 30.40 -16.45
CA ILE A 320 4.84 29.26 -15.53
C ILE A 320 4.08 29.49 -14.21
N LYS A 321 4.02 30.75 -13.72
CA LYS A 321 3.35 31.10 -12.45
C LYS A 321 1.84 31.22 -12.59
N ASP A 322 1.35 31.57 -13.78
CA ASP A 322 -0.07 31.85 -14.02
C ASP A 322 -0.89 30.57 -14.31
N TRP A 323 -0.25 29.41 -14.52
CA TRP A 323 -0.90 28.18 -14.98
C TRP A 323 -0.54 26.96 -14.12
N CYS A 324 -1.46 25.99 -14.07
CA CYS A 324 -1.25 24.69 -13.41
C CYS A 324 0.00 24.00 -13.96
N GLY A 325 0.86 23.55 -13.06
CA GLY A 325 2.20 23.10 -13.43
C GLY A 325 2.23 21.78 -14.21
N GLN A 326 1.28 20.85 -13.98
CA GLN A 326 1.07 19.69 -14.85
C GLN A 326 0.88 20.14 -16.31
N LEU A 327 0.01 21.12 -16.55
CA LEU A 327 -0.30 21.62 -17.88
C LEU A 327 0.84 22.45 -18.47
N CYS A 328 1.59 23.17 -17.63
CA CYS A 328 2.84 23.82 -18.04
C CYS A 328 3.85 22.82 -18.58
N ILE A 329 4.05 21.69 -17.90
CA ILE A 329 4.98 20.63 -18.33
C ILE A 329 4.52 20.04 -19.66
N THR A 330 3.25 19.62 -19.76
CA THR A 330 2.69 19.04 -20.99
C THR A 330 2.75 20.01 -22.17
N THR A 331 2.40 21.28 -21.96
CA THR A 331 2.47 22.33 -22.99
C THR A 331 3.90 22.59 -23.43
N SER A 332 4.86 22.57 -22.50
CA SER A 332 6.29 22.71 -22.79
C SER A 332 6.79 21.57 -23.66
N GLN A 333 6.41 20.32 -23.36
CA GLN A 333 6.73 19.14 -24.15
C GLN A 333 6.10 19.17 -25.55
N MET A 334 4.87 19.67 -25.68
CA MET A 334 4.24 19.90 -26.98
C MET A 334 5.01 20.93 -27.81
N GLN A 335 5.39 22.06 -27.20
CA GLN A 335 6.17 23.10 -27.89
C GLN A 335 7.54 22.58 -28.31
N TRP A 336 8.21 21.83 -27.44
CA TRP A 336 9.47 21.16 -27.76
C TRP A 336 9.31 20.18 -28.93
N THR A 337 8.26 19.36 -28.92
CA THR A 337 7.95 18.41 -30.01
C THR A 337 7.79 19.16 -31.34
N ALA A 338 7.07 20.28 -31.34
CA ALA A 338 6.89 21.12 -32.53
C ALA A 338 8.20 21.78 -33.00
N ASP A 339 8.99 22.33 -32.08
CA ASP A 339 10.26 22.99 -32.37
C ASP A 339 11.29 22.00 -32.96
N VAL A 340 11.41 20.79 -32.40
CA VAL A 340 12.30 19.74 -32.91
C VAL A 340 11.83 19.24 -34.27
N THR A 341 10.53 19.00 -34.44
CA THR A 341 9.97 18.57 -35.74
C THR A 341 10.26 19.59 -36.84
N LYS A 342 10.10 20.88 -36.55
CA LYS A 342 10.43 21.97 -37.49
C LYS A 342 11.93 22.05 -37.78
N ALA A 343 12.78 21.85 -36.76
CA ALA A 343 14.23 21.87 -36.93
C ALA A 343 14.71 20.69 -37.78
N LEU A 344 14.15 19.49 -37.60
CA LEU A 344 14.46 18.31 -38.41
C LEU A 344 14.03 18.51 -39.87
N ALA A 345 12.82 19.02 -40.12
CA ALA A 345 12.37 19.34 -41.47
C ALA A 345 13.30 20.36 -42.15
N SER A 346 13.69 21.42 -41.43
CA SER A 346 14.63 22.43 -41.94
C SER A 346 16.02 21.85 -42.22
N THR A 347 16.49 20.92 -41.38
CA THR A 347 17.76 20.20 -41.58
C THR A 347 17.69 19.29 -42.80
N LYS A 348 16.55 18.65 -43.07
CA LYS A 348 16.32 17.87 -44.30
C LYS A 348 16.42 18.74 -45.55
N GLU A 349 15.70 19.87 -45.55
CA GLU A 349 15.63 20.79 -46.68
C GLU A 349 16.97 21.47 -46.97
N ARG A 350 17.71 21.88 -45.93
CA ARG A 350 18.97 22.62 -46.06
C ARG A 350 20.21 21.73 -46.12
N GLY A 351 20.09 20.46 -45.77
CA GLY A 351 21.21 19.52 -45.65
C GLY A 351 22.22 19.86 -44.54
N ASP A 352 21.89 20.75 -43.59
CA ASP A 352 22.81 21.18 -42.52
C ASP A 352 22.20 21.07 -41.10
N LYS A 353 23.09 20.96 -40.10
CA LYS A 353 22.70 20.83 -38.68
C LYS A 353 22.48 22.18 -37.99
N LYS A 354 22.42 23.31 -38.71
CA LYS A 354 22.37 24.65 -38.08
C LYS A 354 21.07 24.87 -37.32
N ALA A 355 19.95 24.38 -37.85
CA ALA A 355 18.64 24.48 -37.19
C ALA A 355 18.66 23.80 -35.82
N LEU A 356 19.13 22.54 -35.74
CA LEU A 356 19.26 21.80 -34.48
C LEU A 356 20.27 22.45 -33.51
N LYS A 357 21.42 22.94 -34.00
CA LYS A 357 22.39 23.67 -33.16
C LYS A 357 21.80 24.96 -32.58
N SER A 358 20.98 25.67 -33.36
CA SER A 358 20.29 26.87 -32.89
C SER A 358 19.24 26.52 -31.84
N LEU A 359 18.48 25.45 -32.06
CA LEU A 359 17.50 24.95 -31.09
C LEU A 359 18.17 24.54 -29.76
N LYS A 360 19.33 23.87 -29.81
CA LYS A 360 20.12 23.54 -28.60
C LYS A 360 20.48 24.79 -27.80
N ARG A 361 20.92 25.87 -28.45
CA ARG A 361 21.23 27.15 -27.77
C ARG A 361 19.99 27.76 -27.12
N LYS A 362 18.85 27.73 -27.80
CA LYS A 362 17.56 28.19 -27.23
C LYS A 362 17.17 27.36 -26.00
N GLN A 363 17.32 26.04 -26.07
CA GLN A 363 17.03 25.13 -24.96
C GLN A 363 17.93 25.39 -23.75
N LEU A 364 19.23 25.61 -23.97
CA LEU A 364 20.18 25.96 -22.90
C LEU A 364 19.84 27.31 -22.25
N SER A 365 19.37 28.29 -23.02
CA SER A 365 18.92 29.58 -22.49
C SER A 365 17.70 29.43 -21.57
N VAL A 366 16.76 28.53 -21.89
CA VAL A 366 15.59 28.24 -21.04
C VAL A 366 16.02 27.59 -19.72
N LEU A 367 16.98 26.67 -19.76
CA LEU A 367 17.52 26.01 -18.56
C LEU A 367 18.33 26.99 -17.68
N GLY A 368 19.09 27.90 -18.28
CA GLY A 368 19.95 28.85 -17.57
C GLY A 368 19.22 30.05 -16.95
N ALA A 369 18.03 30.40 -17.43
CA ALA A 369 17.28 31.57 -16.96
C ALA A 369 16.60 31.39 -15.59
N GLY A 370 16.69 30.21 -14.96
CA GLY A 370 16.13 29.99 -13.61
C GLY A 370 14.61 30.15 -13.53
N CYS A 371 13.91 29.95 -14.66
CA CYS A 371 12.49 30.27 -14.84
C CYS A 371 11.51 29.57 -13.88
N TYR A 372 11.97 28.51 -13.22
CA TYR A 372 11.14 27.63 -12.40
C TYR A 372 11.46 27.80 -10.91
N ALA A 373 10.44 28.12 -10.12
CA ALA A 373 10.53 28.27 -8.66
C ALA A 373 9.69 27.21 -7.94
N GLY A 374 10.06 26.88 -6.71
CA GLY A 374 9.31 25.95 -5.85
C GLY A 374 9.30 24.50 -6.35
N VAL A 375 8.22 23.77 -6.05
CA VAL A 375 8.03 22.33 -6.36
C VAL A 375 8.07 22.06 -7.87
N LEU A 376 7.61 23.02 -8.68
CA LEU A 376 7.63 22.95 -10.14
C LEU A 376 9.04 22.84 -10.74
N ARG A 377 10.05 23.34 -10.04
CA ARG A 377 11.43 23.37 -10.53
C ARG A 377 11.95 21.97 -10.80
N LEU A 378 11.82 21.03 -9.88
CA LEU A 378 12.41 19.70 -10.02
C LEU A 378 11.79 18.93 -11.21
N SER A 379 10.47 18.96 -11.33
CA SER A 379 9.73 18.24 -12.36
C SER A 379 9.95 18.83 -13.76
N ALA A 380 9.89 20.16 -13.91
CA ALA A 380 10.11 20.80 -15.20
C ALA A 380 11.58 20.68 -15.64
N VAL A 381 12.53 20.87 -14.72
CA VAL A 381 13.96 20.76 -15.02
C VAL A 381 14.33 19.36 -15.51
N THR A 382 13.82 18.30 -14.88
CA THR A 382 14.07 16.93 -15.31
C THR A 382 13.68 16.70 -16.77
N ILE A 383 12.49 17.18 -17.17
CA ILE A 383 12.00 17.05 -18.54
C ILE A 383 12.80 17.93 -19.53
N GLU A 384 13.13 19.16 -19.14
CA GLU A 384 13.84 20.11 -20.01
C GLU A 384 15.31 19.72 -20.23
N VAL A 385 15.95 19.07 -19.24
CA VAL A 385 17.29 18.48 -19.38
C VAL A 385 17.26 17.27 -20.32
N HIS A 386 16.28 16.39 -20.15
CA HIS A 386 16.07 15.27 -21.08
C HIS A 386 15.84 15.76 -22.53
N ALA A 387 15.01 16.79 -22.71
CA ALA A 387 14.78 17.45 -24.00
C ALA A 387 16.07 18.00 -24.64
N ARG A 388 16.96 18.63 -23.84
CA ARG A 388 18.30 19.07 -24.27
C ARG A 388 19.16 17.89 -24.75
N ASP A 389 19.17 16.81 -23.98
CA ASP A 389 20.02 15.64 -24.25
C ASP A 389 19.58 14.90 -25.52
N ILE A 390 18.27 14.83 -25.79
CA ILE A 390 17.75 14.32 -27.06
C ILE A 390 18.23 15.19 -28.23
N ILE A 391 18.11 16.52 -28.14
CA ILE A 391 18.58 17.42 -29.21
C ILE A 391 20.07 17.20 -29.47
N GLU A 392 20.88 17.06 -28.42
CA GLU A 392 22.29 16.76 -28.54
C GLU A 392 22.55 15.40 -29.20
N LYS A 393 21.78 14.37 -28.83
CA LYS A 393 21.85 13.05 -29.45
C LYS A 393 21.53 13.11 -30.94
N LEU A 394 20.44 13.78 -31.33
CA LEU A 394 20.04 13.96 -32.74
C LEU A 394 21.13 14.67 -33.57
N ILE A 395 21.80 15.67 -32.99
CA ILE A 395 22.93 16.35 -33.64
C ILE A 395 24.11 15.39 -33.83
N LYS A 396 24.45 14.61 -32.80
CA LYS A 396 25.57 13.66 -32.81
C LYS A 396 25.34 12.53 -33.82
N THR A 397 24.15 11.92 -33.81
CA THR A 397 23.77 10.85 -34.76
C THR A 397 23.60 11.38 -36.19
N GLY A 398 23.41 12.69 -36.36
CA GLY A 398 23.20 13.27 -37.68
C GLY A 398 21.81 13.02 -38.24
N THR A 399 20.83 12.84 -37.36
CA THR A 399 19.43 12.66 -37.73
C THR A 399 18.94 13.88 -38.51
N ASN A 400 18.41 13.64 -39.72
CA ASN A 400 18.00 14.67 -40.66
C ASN A 400 16.54 14.55 -41.13
N ASP A 401 15.78 13.59 -40.62
CA ASP A 401 14.38 13.37 -41.00
C ASP A 401 13.48 13.22 -39.77
N VAL A 402 12.23 13.63 -39.90
CA VAL A 402 11.17 13.45 -38.90
C VAL A 402 10.75 11.96 -38.83
N THR A 403 11.00 11.18 -39.88
CA THR A 403 10.74 9.73 -39.91
C THR A 403 11.87 8.90 -39.31
N ALA A 404 12.98 9.52 -38.92
CA ALA A 404 14.12 8.80 -38.37
C ALA A 404 13.81 8.18 -37.01
N PHE A 405 14.26 6.94 -36.80
CA PHE A 405 13.96 6.16 -35.61
C PHE A 405 14.41 6.86 -34.31
N GLU A 406 15.53 7.59 -34.32
CA GLU A 406 16.02 8.32 -33.15
C GLU A 406 15.01 9.36 -32.66
N TRP A 407 14.23 9.95 -33.58
CA TRP A 407 13.13 10.87 -33.24
C TRP A 407 11.82 10.11 -32.97
N LEU A 408 11.49 9.10 -33.79
CA LEU A 408 10.26 8.33 -33.61
C LEU A 408 10.22 7.58 -32.26
N SER A 409 11.36 7.14 -31.76
CA SER A 409 11.50 6.45 -30.46
C SER A 409 11.17 7.33 -29.24
N GLN A 410 11.19 8.66 -29.40
CA GLN A 410 10.89 9.59 -28.30
C GLN A 410 9.38 9.69 -28.07
N LEU A 411 9.00 9.92 -26.81
CA LEU A 411 7.62 10.23 -26.44
C LEU A 411 7.30 11.66 -26.90
N ARG A 412 6.36 11.80 -27.84
CA ARG A 412 6.07 13.07 -28.51
C ARG A 412 4.62 13.45 -28.28
N ILE A 413 4.39 14.69 -27.89
CA ILE A 413 3.04 15.17 -27.54
C ILE A 413 2.59 16.16 -28.59
N TYR A 414 1.40 15.93 -29.12
CA TYR A 414 0.77 16.73 -30.16
C TYR A 414 -0.59 17.22 -29.70
N TRP A 415 -0.99 18.39 -30.20
CA TRP A 415 -2.40 18.75 -30.26
C TRP A 415 -2.91 18.36 -31.63
N ASP A 416 -3.72 17.31 -31.69
CA ASP A 416 -4.34 16.86 -32.91
C ASP A 416 -5.53 17.78 -33.24
N ARG A 417 -5.54 18.33 -34.45
CA ARG A 417 -6.54 19.31 -34.87
C ARG A 417 -7.84 18.66 -35.35
N GLU A 418 -7.79 17.39 -35.77
CA GLU A 418 -8.96 16.70 -36.32
C GLU A 418 -9.92 16.30 -35.19
N ILE A 419 -9.36 15.79 -34.09
CA ILE A 419 -10.14 15.42 -32.89
C ILE A 419 -10.18 16.53 -31.83
N ASP A 420 -9.49 17.65 -32.08
CA ASP A 420 -9.28 18.77 -31.14
C ASP A 420 -8.87 18.30 -29.73
N ASP A 421 -7.82 17.48 -29.67
CA ASP A 421 -7.39 16.82 -28.44
C ASP A 421 -5.87 16.62 -28.34
N CYS A 422 -5.38 16.37 -27.13
CA CYS A 422 -3.99 16.03 -26.87
C CYS A 422 -3.72 14.55 -27.17
N VAL A 423 -2.72 14.30 -28.01
CA VAL A 423 -2.32 12.97 -28.44
C VAL A 423 -0.84 12.76 -28.17
N VAL A 424 -0.51 11.65 -27.52
CA VAL A 424 0.85 11.20 -27.26
C VAL A 424 1.20 10.12 -28.29
N ARG A 425 2.31 10.29 -29.02
CA ARG A 425 2.80 9.35 -30.02
C ARG A 425 4.21 8.88 -29.66
N GLN A 426 4.45 7.59 -29.79
CA GLN A 426 5.78 6.98 -29.66
C GLN A 426 5.87 5.85 -30.67
N THR A 427 6.96 5.79 -31.43
CA THR A 427 7.13 4.87 -32.57
C THR A 427 5.91 4.90 -33.50
N ASN A 428 5.17 3.79 -33.59
CA ASN A 428 3.92 3.61 -34.34
C ASN A 428 2.66 3.69 -33.45
N THR A 429 2.83 3.88 -32.15
CA THR A 429 1.74 3.91 -31.17
C THR A 429 1.17 5.32 -31.00
N GLN A 430 -0.12 5.39 -30.68
CA GLN A 430 -0.87 6.62 -30.46
C GLN A 430 -1.82 6.44 -29.27
N PHE A 431 -1.79 7.40 -28.34
CA PHE A 431 -2.65 7.42 -27.16
C PHE A 431 -3.26 8.82 -26.99
N GLN A 432 -4.52 8.88 -26.59
CA GLN A 432 -5.11 10.13 -26.10
C GLN A 432 -4.57 10.42 -24.69
N TYR A 433 -4.39 11.69 -24.37
CA TYR A 433 -4.00 12.10 -23.03
C TYR A 433 -5.18 11.91 -22.07
N GLY A 434 -4.94 11.31 -20.89
CA GLY A 434 -6.02 10.85 -19.99
C GLY A 434 -6.66 11.94 -19.12
N TYR A 435 -6.02 13.11 -19.01
CA TYR A 435 -6.51 14.24 -18.21
C TYR A 435 -6.83 13.91 -16.73
N GLU A 436 -6.12 12.95 -16.13
CA GLU A 436 -6.12 12.79 -14.66
C GLU A 436 -5.39 13.98 -14.02
N TYR A 437 -5.92 14.49 -12.90
CA TYR A 437 -5.23 15.54 -12.15
C TYR A 437 -4.12 14.95 -11.27
N LEU A 438 -2.89 15.16 -11.71
CA LEU A 438 -1.66 14.63 -11.09
C LEU A 438 -0.94 15.70 -10.27
N GLY A 439 -1.34 16.98 -10.41
CA GLY A 439 -0.67 18.15 -9.84
C GLY A 439 0.82 18.22 -10.19
N ASN A 440 1.60 18.90 -9.33
CA ASN A 440 3.04 19.10 -9.54
C ASN A 440 3.89 17.98 -8.95
N SER A 441 3.44 16.74 -9.14
CA SER A 441 4.15 15.57 -8.65
C SER A 441 5.53 15.45 -9.30
N GLY A 442 6.50 14.96 -8.52
CA GLY A 442 7.88 14.74 -8.98
C GLY A 442 7.93 13.87 -10.25
N ARG A 443 8.82 14.20 -11.18
CA ARG A 443 9.13 13.37 -12.35
C ARG A 443 10.34 12.47 -12.09
N LEU A 444 10.28 11.24 -12.60
CA LEU A 444 11.43 10.35 -12.62
C LEU A 444 12.48 10.89 -13.60
N VAL A 445 13.76 10.74 -13.27
CA VAL A 445 14.84 11.07 -14.20
C VAL A 445 14.81 10.13 -15.40
N ILE A 446 14.62 10.68 -16.59
CA ILE A 446 14.51 9.90 -17.82
C ILE A 446 15.92 9.63 -18.38
N THR A 447 16.31 8.35 -18.33
CA THR A 447 17.57 7.85 -18.89
C THR A 447 17.33 7.07 -20.19
N PRO A 448 18.37 6.76 -20.99
CA PRO A 448 18.22 5.90 -22.16
C PRO A 448 17.66 4.50 -21.85
N LEU A 449 17.75 4.02 -20.61
CA LEU A 449 17.12 2.77 -20.17
C LEU A 449 15.62 2.98 -19.93
N THR A 450 15.26 4.09 -19.30
CA THR A 450 13.87 4.53 -19.09
C THR A 450 13.14 4.72 -20.43
N ASP A 451 13.78 5.35 -21.42
CA ASP A 451 13.21 5.52 -22.78
C ASP A 451 12.88 4.17 -23.45
N ARG A 452 13.78 3.20 -23.31
CA ARG A 452 13.55 1.84 -23.82
C ARG A 452 12.41 1.14 -23.11
N CYS A 453 12.29 1.35 -21.81
CA CYS A 453 11.16 0.86 -21.04
C CYS A 453 9.86 1.49 -21.54
N TYR A 454 9.81 2.82 -21.68
CA TYR A 454 8.65 3.53 -22.21
C TYR A 454 8.20 2.99 -23.56
N MET A 455 9.12 2.83 -24.52
CA MET A 455 8.80 2.23 -25.82
C MET A 455 8.20 0.83 -25.68
N THR A 456 8.70 0.02 -24.75
CA THR A 456 8.21 -1.35 -24.59
C THR A 456 6.83 -1.37 -23.94
N LEU A 457 6.60 -0.51 -22.95
CA LEU A 457 5.31 -0.32 -22.27
C LEU A 457 4.24 0.20 -23.22
N THR A 458 4.52 1.27 -23.98
CA THR A 458 3.60 1.82 -24.96
C THR A 458 3.30 0.83 -26.09
N THR A 459 4.30 0.10 -26.56
CA THR A 459 4.07 -0.97 -27.54
C THR A 459 3.23 -2.11 -26.96
N ALA A 460 3.43 -2.50 -25.69
CA ALA A 460 2.64 -3.56 -25.06
C ALA A 460 1.16 -3.17 -24.97
N LEU A 461 0.86 -1.93 -24.55
CA LEU A 461 -0.49 -1.37 -24.52
C LEU A 461 -1.12 -1.32 -25.91
N HIS A 462 -0.37 -0.89 -26.92
CA HIS A 462 -0.84 -0.86 -28.31
C HIS A 462 -1.18 -2.24 -28.86
N LEU A 463 -0.51 -3.29 -28.37
CA LEU A 463 -0.77 -4.69 -28.73
C LEU A 463 -1.81 -5.36 -27.82
N HIS A 464 -2.49 -4.60 -26.95
CA HIS A 464 -3.46 -5.12 -25.96
C HIS A 464 -2.87 -6.22 -25.07
N ARG A 465 -1.59 -6.07 -24.68
CA ARG A 465 -0.88 -6.97 -23.77
C ARG A 465 -0.46 -6.24 -22.50
N GLY A 466 -0.25 -7.00 -21.43
CA GLY A 466 0.42 -6.47 -20.24
C GLY A 466 1.93 -6.30 -20.45
N ALA A 467 2.62 -5.63 -19.52
CA ALA A 467 4.08 -5.66 -19.47
C ALA A 467 4.62 -6.23 -18.15
N LEU A 468 5.69 -7.02 -18.27
CA LEU A 468 6.39 -7.67 -17.16
C LEU A 468 7.75 -6.98 -16.97
N LEU A 469 7.89 -6.28 -15.85
CA LEU A 469 9.10 -5.56 -15.48
C LEU A 469 9.96 -6.43 -14.56
N LYS A 470 11.13 -6.86 -15.05
CA LYS A 470 12.14 -7.53 -14.23
C LYS A 470 12.98 -6.47 -13.52
N ALA A 471 12.97 -6.50 -12.18
CA ALA A 471 13.47 -5.50 -11.23
C ALA A 471 12.45 -4.40 -10.83
N LEU A 472 12.46 -4.01 -9.53
CA LEU A 472 11.60 -3.02 -8.86
C LEU A 472 11.59 -1.65 -9.55
N GLN A 473 10.82 -1.50 -10.62
CA GLN A 473 10.70 -0.25 -11.38
C GLN A 473 9.25 0.17 -11.57
N THR A 474 8.46 0.09 -10.50
CA THR A 474 7.10 0.66 -10.42
C THR A 474 7.09 2.16 -10.76
N GLU A 475 8.13 2.89 -10.36
CA GLU A 475 8.30 4.32 -10.64
C GLU A 475 8.36 4.64 -12.15
N THR A 476 8.92 3.75 -12.98
CA THR A 476 8.97 3.96 -14.44
C THR A 476 7.58 3.89 -15.05
N THR A 477 6.75 2.92 -14.64
CA THR A 477 5.34 2.81 -15.05
C THR A 477 4.54 4.02 -14.59
N LYS A 478 4.73 4.45 -13.34
CA LYS A 478 4.07 5.62 -12.78
C LYS A 478 4.44 6.90 -13.54
N ASP A 479 5.71 7.11 -13.86
CA ASP A 479 6.16 8.29 -14.59
C ASP A 479 5.67 8.30 -16.05
N LEU A 480 5.59 7.13 -16.70
CA LEU A 480 4.95 7.00 -18.01
C LEU A 480 3.47 7.38 -17.94
N GLY A 481 2.72 6.83 -16.98
CA GLY A 481 1.32 7.18 -16.79
C GLY A 481 1.13 8.67 -16.54
N LYS A 482 2.02 9.32 -15.79
CA LYS A 482 2.03 10.79 -15.65
C LYS A 482 2.25 11.51 -16.99
N ALA A 483 3.12 10.98 -17.85
CA ALA A 483 3.36 11.56 -19.18
C ALA A 483 2.14 11.41 -20.11
N LEU A 484 1.35 10.36 -19.95
CA LEU A 484 0.09 10.15 -20.66
C LEU A 484 -1.11 10.80 -19.96
N GLY A 485 -0.96 11.34 -18.75
CA GLY A 485 -2.09 11.88 -17.97
C GLY A 485 -3.07 10.81 -17.49
N ASN A 486 -2.60 9.57 -17.31
CA ASN A 486 -3.42 8.44 -16.90
C ASN A 486 -3.35 8.21 -15.40
N TYR A 487 -4.45 7.71 -14.83
CA TYR A 487 -4.51 7.29 -13.43
C TYR A 487 -3.78 5.96 -13.23
N VAL A 488 -2.69 5.96 -12.45
CA VAL A 488 -1.88 4.77 -12.18
C VAL A 488 -1.97 4.40 -10.71
N ILE A 489 -2.37 3.17 -10.44
CA ILE A 489 -2.52 2.62 -9.09
C ILE A 489 -1.45 1.54 -8.91
N VAL A 490 -0.71 1.64 -7.81
CA VAL A 490 0.34 0.68 -7.46
C VAL A 490 -0.17 -0.20 -6.33
N PHE A 491 -0.22 -1.51 -6.55
CA PHE A 491 -0.62 -2.50 -5.55
C PHE A 491 0.62 -3.28 -5.12
N ASN A 492 0.87 -3.35 -3.82
CA ASN A 492 1.94 -4.21 -3.30
C ASN A 492 1.38 -5.61 -3.07
N CYS A 493 1.94 -6.62 -3.74
CA CYS A 493 1.46 -7.99 -3.64
C CYS A 493 2.05 -8.69 -2.41
N SER A 494 1.20 -9.40 -1.68
CA SER A 494 1.59 -10.23 -0.54
C SER A 494 1.04 -11.64 -0.68
N GLU A 495 1.56 -12.56 0.14
CA GLU A 495 1.15 -13.98 0.16
C GLU A 495 -0.32 -14.15 0.57
N GLY A 496 -0.88 -13.20 1.32
CA GLY A 496 -2.27 -13.22 1.78
C GLY A 496 -3.30 -12.68 0.78
N LEU A 497 -2.90 -12.31 -0.44
CA LEU A 497 -3.85 -11.83 -1.46
C LEU A 497 -4.65 -12.99 -2.06
N ASP A 498 -5.97 -12.86 -2.05
CA ASP A 498 -6.90 -13.82 -2.63
C ASP A 498 -7.36 -13.44 -4.05
N TYR A 499 -7.84 -14.43 -4.80
CA TYR A 499 -8.31 -14.21 -6.19
C TYR A 499 -9.53 -13.30 -6.27
N LYS A 500 -10.34 -13.21 -5.20
CA LYS A 500 -11.53 -12.34 -5.16
C LYS A 500 -11.13 -10.88 -5.03
N SER A 501 -10.16 -10.55 -4.17
CA SER A 501 -9.65 -9.18 -4.07
C SER A 501 -8.94 -8.75 -5.35
N MET A 502 -8.17 -9.64 -5.97
CA MET A 502 -7.57 -9.38 -7.28
C MET A 502 -8.62 -9.15 -8.37
N GLY A 503 -9.64 -10.02 -8.46
CA GLY A 503 -10.76 -9.84 -9.38
C GLY A 503 -11.48 -8.50 -9.19
N ARG A 504 -11.72 -8.11 -7.93
CA ARG A 504 -12.31 -6.80 -7.59
C ARG A 504 -11.43 -5.64 -8.07
N MET A 505 -10.11 -5.70 -7.87
CA MET A 505 -9.18 -4.68 -8.36
C MET A 505 -9.17 -4.60 -9.89
N PHE A 506 -9.12 -5.76 -10.57
CA PHE A 506 -9.14 -5.82 -12.03
C PHE A 506 -10.46 -5.30 -12.63
N SER A 507 -11.60 -5.58 -11.99
CA SER A 507 -12.89 -5.00 -12.35
C SER A 507 -12.85 -3.46 -12.28
N GLY A 508 -12.27 -2.92 -11.21
CA GLY A 508 -12.04 -1.49 -11.07
C GLY A 508 -11.16 -0.89 -12.15
N LEU A 509 -10.04 -1.55 -12.47
CA LEU A 509 -9.12 -1.10 -13.53
C LEU A 509 -9.79 -1.08 -14.91
N ALA A 510 -10.50 -2.16 -15.26
CA ALA A 510 -11.21 -2.29 -16.54
C ALA A 510 -12.28 -1.21 -16.72
N GLN A 511 -13.08 -0.97 -15.68
CA GLN A 511 -14.18 0.01 -15.71
C GLN A 511 -13.72 1.46 -15.57
N THR A 512 -12.59 1.72 -14.91
CA THR A 512 -12.00 3.08 -14.78
C THR A 512 -11.13 3.43 -15.99
N GLY A 513 -10.58 2.43 -16.69
CA GLY A 513 -9.53 2.62 -17.69
C GLY A 513 -8.18 3.04 -17.08
N ALA A 514 -8.00 2.74 -15.78
CA ALA A 514 -6.78 3.04 -15.04
C ALA A 514 -5.69 2.00 -15.32
N TRP A 515 -4.47 2.32 -14.90
CA TRP A 515 -3.34 1.42 -14.99
C TRP A 515 -3.06 0.79 -13.63
N GLY A 516 -3.01 -0.54 -13.56
CA GLY A 516 -2.61 -1.27 -12.37
C GLY A 516 -1.16 -1.72 -12.48
N CYS A 517 -0.31 -1.28 -11.54
CA CYS A 517 1.05 -1.77 -11.38
C CYS A 517 1.13 -2.65 -10.13
N PHE A 518 1.19 -3.96 -10.34
CA PHE A 518 1.26 -4.94 -9.27
C PHE A 518 2.72 -5.23 -8.94
N ASP A 519 3.17 -4.66 -7.83
CA ASP A 519 4.53 -4.78 -7.33
C ASP A 519 4.73 -6.13 -6.62
N GLU A 520 5.90 -6.72 -6.80
CA GLU A 520 6.25 -8.03 -6.23
C GLU A 520 5.22 -9.13 -6.54
N PHE A 521 4.70 -9.16 -7.77
CA PHE A 521 3.62 -10.06 -8.19
C PHE A 521 3.93 -11.55 -7.93
N ASN A 522 5.21 -11.89 -7.90
CA ASN A 522 5.71 -13.23 -7.58
C ASN A 522 5.73 -13.59 -6.09
N ARG A 523 5.09 -12.79 -5.23
CA ARG A 523 4.78 -13.15 -3.82
C ARG A 523 3.41 -13.77 -3.66
N ILE A 524 2.59 -13.80 -4.73
CA ILE A 524 1.28 -14.44 -4.72
C ILE A 524 1.47 -15.96 -4.81
N ASN A 525 0.65 -16.70 -4.06
CA ASN A 525 0.61 -18.16 -4.12
C ASN A 525 0.28 -18.67 -5.53
N ILE A 526 0.93 -19.75 -5.96
CA ILE A 526 0.81 -20.31 -7.32
C ILE A 526 -0.65 -20.71 -7.65
N GLU A 527 -1.39 -21.21 -6.67
CA GLU A 527 -2.81 -21.58 -6.82
C GLU A 527 -3.67 -20.35 -7.18
N VAL A 528 -3.45 -19.23 -6.50
CA VAL A 528 -4.13 -17.96 -6.76
C VAL A 528 -3.70 -17.37 -8.10
N LEU A 529 -2.40 -17.45 -8.44
CA LEU A 529 -1.86 -16.96 -9.72
C LEU A 529 -2.53 -17.62 -10.92
N SER A 530 -2.93 -18.88 -10.81
CA SER A 530 -3.59 -19.60 -11.91
C SER A 530 -4.97 -19.02 -12.22
N VAL A 531 -5.77 -18.69 -11.20
CA VAL A 531 -7.08 -18.03 -11.36
C VAL A 531 -6.90 -16.59 -11.84
N VAL A 532 -5.93 -15.87 -11.27
CA VAL A 532 -5.60 -14.50 -11.66
C VAL A 532 -5.15 -14.41 -13.12
N ALA A 533 -4.43 -15.41 -13.63
CA ALA A 533 -4.05 -15.47 -15.05
C ALA A 533 -5.30 -15.50 -15.95
N GLN A 534 -6.34 -16.24 -15.58
CA GLN A 534 -7.59 -16.28 -16.32
C GLN A 534 -8.34 -14.94 -16.28
N GLN A 535 -8.33 -14.26 -15.13
CA GLN A 535 -8.92 -12.93 -14.97
C GLN A 535 -8.23 -11.91 -15.91
N ILE A 536 -6.90 -11.87 -15.90
CA ILE A 536 -6.11 -10.98 -16.76
C ILE A 536 -6.36 -11.31 -18.23
N LEU A 537 -6.37 -12.60 -18.59
CA LEU A 537 -6.61 -13.04 -19.97
C LEU A 537 -7.97 -12.58 -20.48
N SER A 538 -9.01 -12.66 -19.66
CA SER A 538 -10.37 -12.21 -20.01
C SER A 538 -10.38 -10.72 -20.39
N ILE A 539 -9.71 -9.88 -19.59
CA ILE A 539 -9.61 -8.43 -19.84
C ILE A 539 -8.81 -8.14 -21.11
N LEU A 540 -7.62 -8.74 -21.24
CA LEU A 540 -6.76 -8.51 -22.41
C LEU A 540 -7.42 -8.99 -23.71
N SER A 541 -8.15 -10.11 -23.67
CA SER A 541 -8.90 -10.62 -24.82
C SER A 541 -10.05 -9.70 -25.21
N ALA A 542 -10.78 -9.16 -24.22
CA ALA A 542 -11.84 -8.18 -24.47
C ALA A 542 -11.30 -6.86 -25.04
N LEU A 543 -10.13 -6.40 -24.58
CA LEU A 543 -9.43 -5.24 -25.14
C LEU A 543 -9.01 -5.49 -26.59
N ALA A 544 -8.42 -6.67 -26.88
CA ALA A 544 -8.02 -7.04 -28.24
C ALA A 544 -9.20 -7.17 -29.21
N ALA A 545 -10.39 -7.56 -28.70
CA ALA A 545 -11.63 -7.61 -29.46
C ALA A 545 -12.27 -6.22 -29.68
N GLY A 546 -11.77 -5.17 -29.03
CA GLY A 546 -12.36 -3.83 -29.09
C GLY A 546 -13.72 -3.72 -28.38
N SER A 547 -14.00 -4.60 -27.43
CA SER A 547 -15.27 -4.63 -26.70
C SER A 547 -15.41 -3.44 -25.75
N THR A 548 -16.61 -2.87 -25.67
CA THR A 548 -16.94 -1.80 -24.69
C THR A 548 -17.56 -2.35 -23.40
N ARG A 549 -18.07 -3.59 -23.44
CA ARG A 549 -18.63 -4.36 -22.33
C ARG A 549 -18.25 -5.82 -22.49
N PHE A 550 -18.05 -6.53 -21.40
CA PHE A 550 -17.73 -7.95 -21.41
C PHE A 550 -18.11 -8.62 -20.09
N VAL A 551 -18.19 -9.96 -20.09
CA VAL A 551 -18.48 -10.73 -18.88
C VAL A 551 -17.17 -11.02 -18.15
N PHE A 552 -17.08 -10.55 -16.91
CA PHE A 552 -15.95 -10.74 -16.01
C PHE A 552 -16.46 -11.29 -14.68
N GLU A 553 -15.89 -12.42 -14.21
CA GLU A 553 -16.31 -13.08 -12.95
C GLU A 553 -17.85 -13.30 -12.88
N GLY A 554 -18.47 -13.66 -14.01
CA GLY A 554 -19.91 -13.92 -14.11
C GLY A 554 -20.80 -12.68 -14.19
N ARG A 555 -20.23 -11.47 -14.31
CA ARG A 555 -20.98 -10.20 -14.38
C ARG A 555 -20.61 -9.41 -15.62
N GLU A 556 -21.58 -8.77 -16.24
CA GLU A 556 -21.31 -7.85 -17.33
C GLU A 556 -20.80 -6.52 -16.78
N ILE A 557 -19.59 -6.11 -17.19
CA ILE A 557 -18.96 -4.86 -16.78
C ILE A 557 -18.55 -4.02 -17.99
N ASN A 558 -18.43 -2.71 -17.77
CA ASN A 558 -17.88 -1.81 -18.78
C ASN A 558 -16.37 -2.01 -18.95
N LEU A 559 -15.85 -1.74 -20.15
CA LEU A 559 -14.43 -1.79 -20.45
C LEU A 559 -13.99 -0.49 -21.11
N ILE A 560 -13.01 0.18 -20.50
CA ILE A 560 -12.37 1.37 -21.05
C ILE A 560 -11.02 0.97 -21.66
N TRP A 561 -10.83 1.32 -22.93
CA TRP A 561 -9.68 0.89 -23.75
C TRP A 561 -8.31 1.28 -23.19
N SER A 562 -8.25 2.30 -22.34
CA SER A 562 -7.01 2.78 -21.72
C SER A 562 -6.51 1.88 -20.58
N CYS A 563 -7.28 0.87 -20.16
CA CYS A 563 -6.92 -0.07 -19.11
C CYS A 563 -5.56 -0.74 -19.40
N GLY A 564 -4.66 -0.70 -18.41
CA GLY A 564 -3.31 -1.27 -18.51
C GLY A 564 -2.96 -2.11 -17.30
N ILE A 565 -2.39 -3.29 -17.51
CA ILE A 565 -1.95 -4.19 -16.44
C ILE A 565 -0.44 -4.40 -16.55
N PHE A 566 0.26 -4.04 -15.48
CA PHE A 566 1.71 -4.12 -15.37
C PHE A 566 2.07 -4.93 -14.13
N ILE A 567 3.02 -5.83 -14.26
CA ILE A 567 3.49 -6.65 -13.14
C ILE A 567 4.99 -6.47 -12.99
N THR A 568 5.47 -6.42 -11.74
CA THR A 568 6.90 -6.45 -11.46
C THR A 568 7.28 -7.81 -10.87
N MET A 569 8.50 -8.26 -11.19
CA MET A 569 9.07 -9.42 -10.54
C MET A 569 10.54 -9.17 -10.22
N ASN A 570 10.95 -9.69 -9.06
CA ASN A 570 12.33 -9.65 -8.63
C ASN A 570 12.84 -11.08 -8.46
N PRO A 571 13.48 -11.64 -9.49
CA PRO A 571 13.99 -13.01 -9.42
C PRO A 571 15.11 -13.13 -8.36
N GLY A 572 15.23 -14.30 -7.73
CA GLY A 572 16.39 -14.65 -6.90
C GLY A 572 16.33 -14.29 -5.41
N TYR A 573 15.19 -13.83 -4.88
CA TYR A 573 15.00 -13.67 -3.43
C TYR A 573 14.14 -14.80 -2.86
N ALA A 574 14.40 -15.17 -1.60
CA ALA A 574 13.64 -16.19 -0.88
C ALA A 574 12.14 -15.83 -0.77
N GLY A 575 11.27 -16.84 -0.81
CA GLY A 575 9.81 -16.65 -0.72
C GLY A 575 9.14 -16.16 -2.01
N ARG A 576 9.82 -16.22 -3.16
CA ARG A 576 9.27 -15.78 -4.45
C ARG A 576 9.05 -16.95 -5.40
N THR A 577 7.86 -17.01 -5.99
CA THR A 577 7.44 -18.05 -6.91
C THR A 577 7.85 -17.72 -8.35
N GLU A 578 8.08 -18.74 -9.18
CA GLU A 578 8.18 -18.49 -10.61
C GLU A 578 6.78 -18.29 -11.21
N LEU A 579 6.65 -17.32 -12.11
CA LEU A 579 5.40 -17.08 -12.79
C LEU A 579 5.10 -18.23 -13.77
N PRO A 580 3.84 -18.73 -13.81
CA PRO A 580 3.40 -19.70 -14.80
C PRO A 580 3.63 -19.23 -16.25
N ASP A 581 3.90 -20.15 -17.17
CA ASP A 581 4.24 -19.80 -18.57
C ASP A 581 3.04 -19.22 -19.35
N ASN A 582 1.83 -19.70 -19.06
CA ASN A 582 0.59 -19.11 -19.60
C ASN A 582 0.48 -17.63 -19.20
N LEU A 583 0.80 -17.29 -17.96
CA LEU A 583 0.84 -15.93 -17.47
C LEU A 583 1.93 -15.14 -18.20
N LYS A 584 3.18 -15.62 -18.19
CA LYS A 584 4.30 -14.95 -18.87
C LYS A 584 4.00 -14.63 -20.35
N SER A 585 3.28 -15.49 -21.05
CA SER A 585 2.93 -15.30 -22.48
C SER A 585 2.06 -14.07 -22.75
N MET A 586 1.25 -13.65 -21.77
CA MET A 586 0.37 -12.48 -21.86
C MET A 586 1.11 -11.16 -21.69
N PHE A 587 2.33 -11.20 -21.14
CA PHE A 587 3.11 -10.02 -20.81
C PHE A 587 4.33 -9.87 -21.72
N ARG A 588 4.64 -8.63 -22.11
CA ARG A 588 5.90 -8.32 -22.77
C ARG A 588 7.01 -8.13 -21.73
N PRO A 589 8.07 -8.94 -21.71
CA PRO A 589 9.13 -8.82 -20.71
C PRO A 589 10.06 -7.65 -21.00
N ILE A 590 10.45 -6.93 -19.95
CA ILE A 590 11.43 -5.85 -19.95
C ILE A 590 12.43 -6.14 -18.83
N SER A 591 13.72 -6.04 -19.13
CA SER A 591 14.78 -6.15 -18.11
C SER A 591 15.56 -4.85 -18.04
N MET A 592 15.63 -4.27 -16.84
CA MET A 592 16.36 -3.02 -16.58
C MET A 592 17.43 -3.28 -15.53
N VAL A 593 18.60 -3.75 -15.99
CA VAL A 593 19.62 -4.34 -15.11
C VAL A 593 20.45 -3.29 -14.38
N VAL A 594 20.96 -2.25 -15.07
CA VAL A 594 21.85 -1.25 -14.44
C VAL A 594 21.45 0.15 -14.87
N PRO A 595 20.96 1.00 -13.93
CA PRO A 595 20.69 2.41 -14.21
C PRO A 595 21.99 3.23 -14.26
N ASP A 596 21.96 4.35 -15.00
CA ASP A 596 23.07 5.31 -15.03
C ASP A 596 22.98 6.25 -13.82
N SER A 597 23.57 5.84 -12.70
CA SER A 597 23.57 6.60 -11.44
C SER A 597 24.23 7.98 -11.56
N ASN A 598 25.18 8.15 -12.49
CA ASN A 598 25.88 9.42 -12.68
C ASN A 598 24.97 10.46 -13.34
N LEU A 599 24.28 10.07 -14.43
CA LEU A 599 23.28 10.92 -15.08
C LEU A 599 22.14 11.29 -14.11
N ILE A 600 21.67 10.31 -13.33
CA ILE A 600 20.62 10.54 -12.33
C ILE A 600 21.10 11.55 -11.29
N ALA A 601 22.34 11.42 -10.80
CA ALA A 601 22.89 12.35 -9.84
C ALA A 601 23.00 13.78 -10.38
N GLU A 602 23.44 13.94 -11.64
CA GLU A 602 23.56 15.24 -12.30
C GLU A 602 22.21 15.96 -12.36
N ILE A 603 21.16 15.25 -12.76
CA ILE A 603 19.83 15.83 -12.95
C ILE A 603 19.19 16.21 -11.61
N ILE A 604 19.34 15.36 -10.58
CA ILE A 604 18.83 15.68 -9.24
C ILE A 604 19.54 16.91 -8.69
N LEU A 605 20.87 16.96 -8.72
CA LEU A 605 21.64 18.12 -8.26
C LEU A 605 21.23 19.40 -9.00
N PHE A 606 21.03 19.31 -10.31
CA PHE A 606 20.61 20.45 -11.12
C PHE A 606 19.19 20.92 -10.74
N GLY A 607 18.26 19.99 -10.51
CA GLY A 607 16.91 20.30 -10.03
C GLY A 607 16.88 20.93 -8.63
N GLU A 608 17.79 20.51 -7.75
CA GLU A 608 17.99 21.10 -6.41
C GLU A 608 18.74 22.45 -6.44
N GLY A 609 19.19 22.88 -7.62
CA GLY A 609 19.78 24.19 -7.87
C GLY A 609 21.29 24.28 -7.70
N PHE A 610 21.99 23.14 -7.69
CA PHE A 610 23.44 23.08 -7.76
C PHE A 610 23.98 23.55 -9.11
N ASN A 611 25.13 24.18 -9.08
CA ASN A 611 25.94 24.57 -10.22
C ASN A 611 27.03 23.50 -10.46
N ASN A 612 27.60 23.47 -11.66
CA ASN A 612 28.66 22.51 -12.04
C ASN A 612 28.30 21.03 -11.72
N THR A 613 27.04 20.68 -11.93
CA THR A 613 26.43 19.41 -11.49
C THR A 613 27.09 18.17 -12.09
N LYS A 614 27.63 18.29 -13.30
CA LYS A 614 28.34 17.20 -13.98
C LYS A 614 29.59 16.74 -13.22
N LEU A 615 30.35 17.69 -12.66
CA LEU A 615 31.54 17.35 -11.87
C LEU A 615 31.14 16.76 -10.52
N LEU A 616 30.17 17.38 -9.85
CA LEU A 616 29.66 16.94 -8.54
C LEU A 616 29.05 15.53 -8.61
N ALA A 617 28.23 15.26 -9.61
CA ALA A 617 27.63 13.95 -9.85
C ALA A 617 28.70 12.86 -10.01
N LYS A 618 29.76 13.15 -10.78
CA LYS A 618 30.88 12.24 -10.95
C LYS A 618 31.60 11.96 -9.63
N LYS A 619 31.80 12.99 -8.78
CA LYS A 619 32.39 12.82 -7.44
C LYS A 619 31.53 11.90 -6.57
N VAL A 620 30.22 12.13 -6.50
CA VAL A 620 29.28 11.30 -5.70
C VAL A 620 29.24 9.86 -6.22
N PHE A 621 29.11 9.67 -7.52
CA PHE A 621 29.11 8.34 -8.13
C PHE A 621 30.41 7.58 -7.84
N THR A 622 31.55 8.27 -7.97
CA THR A 622 32.86 7.69 -7.68
C THR A 622 32.98 7.31 -6.20
N LEU A 623 32.54 8.16 -5.28
CA LEU A 623 32.54 7.88 -3.84
C LEU A 623 31.80 6.58 -3.54
N TYR A 624 30.55 6.43 -4.01
CA TYR A 624 29.73 5.25 -3.74
C TYR A 624 30.30 4.00 -4.43
N SER A 625 30.85 4.14 -5.64
CA SER A 625 31.50 3.03 -6.35
C SER A 625 32.74 2.53 -5.59
N LEU A 626 33.56 3.46 -5.09
CA LEU A 626 34.74 3.13 -4.28
C LEU A 626 34.35 2.57 -2.92
N ALA A 627 33.28 3.08 -2.29
CA ALA A 627 32.76 2.56 -1.03
C ALA A 627 32.35 1.08 -1.15
N VAL A 628 31.66 0.71 -2.23
CA VAL A 628 31.30 -0.70 -2.50
C VAL A 628 32.53 -1.60 -2.73
N GLN A 629 33.60 -1.05 -3.32
CA GLN A 629 34.81 -1.82 -3.67
C GLN A 629 35.80 -1.94 -2.51
N GLN A 630 35.91 -0.90 -1.66
CA GLN A 630 36.97 -0.77 -0.67
C GLN A 630 36.53 -1.01 0.78
N LEU A 631 35.25 -0.77 1.11
CA LEU A 631 34.75 -1.00 2.45
C LEU A 631 34.41 -2.47 2.67
N SER A 632 34.36 -2.88 3.94
CA SER A 632 33.97 -4.24 4.30
C SER A 632 32.53 -4.56 3.85
N LYS A 633 32.26 -5.82 3.50
CA LYS A 633 30.91 -6.28 3.14
C LYS A 633 30.09 -6.47 4.42
N GLN A 634 29.20 -5.53 4.70
CA GLN A 634 28.24 -5.61 5.80
C GLN A 634 26.81 -5.69 5.26
N ASP A 635 25.95 -6.49 5.88
CA ASP A 635 24.57 -6.68 5.43
C ASP A 635 23.73 -5.38 5.47
N HIS A 636 24.09 -4.45 6.35
CA HIS A 636 23.41 -3.16 6.53
C HIS A 636 23.99 -2.04 5.65
N TYR A 637 25.05 -2.29 4.88
CA TYR A 637 25.59 -1.30 3.95
C TYR A 637 24.75 -1.23 2.68
N ASP A 638 24.16 -0.06 2.44
CA ASP A 638 23.46 0.26 1.19
C ASP A 638 24.12 1.47 0.53
N PHE A 639 24.88 1.19 -0.53
CA PHE A 639 25.46 2.18 -1.44
C PHE A 639 24.78 2.13 -2.83
N GLY A 640 23.57 1.58 -2.90
CA GLY A 640 22.78 1.53 -4.11
C GLY A 640 22.19 2.88 -4.53
N LEU A 641 21.43 2.88 -5.62
CA LEU A 641 20.82 4.09 -6.17
C LEU A 641 19.85 4.77 -5.19
N ARG A 642 19.16 4.00 -4.33
CA ARG A 642 18.23 4.54 -3.33
C ARG A 642 18.96 5.36 -2.26
N ALA A 643 20.09 4.88 -1.76
CA ALA A 643 20.94 5.62 -0.84
C ALA A 643 21.50 6.89 -1.50
N LEU A 644 22.00 6.78 -2.73
CA LEU A 644 22.52 7.92 -3.50
C LEU A 644 21.45 9.00 -3.72
N THR A 645 20.26 8.64 -4.18
CA THR A 645 19.16 9.60 -4.40
C THR A 645 18.71 10.28 -3.10
N SER A 646 18.75 9.56 -1.98
CA SER A 646 18.42 10.11 -0.66
C SER A 646 19.44 11.17 -0.22
N VAL A 647 20.74 10.92 -0.42
CA VAL A 647 21.80 11.91 -0.15
C VAL A 647 21.64 13.17 -0.99
N LEU A 648 21.34 13.03 -2.27
CA LEU A 648 21.21 14.19 -3.15
C LEU A 648 20.00 15.06 -2.80
N ARG A 649 18.88 14.44 -2.39
CA ARG A 649 17.70 15.18 -1.89
C ARG A 649 17.99 15.86 -0.56
N TYR A 650 18.70 15.20 0.34
CA TYR A 650 19.14 15.80 1.60
C TYR A 650 20.08 17.01 1.36
N ALA A 651 21.01 16.89 0.41
CA ALA A 651 21.84 18.01 -0.03
C ALA A 651 20.99 19.16 -0.59
N GLY A 652 19.96 18.87 -1.38
CA GLY A 652 19.00 19.89 -1.83
C GLY A 652 18.28 20.61 -0.69
N LYS A 653 17.85 19.88 0.35
CA LYS A 653 17.26 20.47 1.56
C LYS A 653 18.25 21.39 2.28
N LYS A 654 19.49 20.94 2.50
CA LYS A 654 20.54 21.77 3.14
C LYS A 654 20.86 23.01 2.31
N LYS A 655 20.85 22.92 0.97
CA LYS A 655 21.08 24.07 0.08
C LYS A 655 20.01 25.15 0.22
N ARG A 656 18.74 24.76 0.40
CA ARG A 656 17.65 25.71 0.67
C ARG A 656 17.84 26.43 2.01
N THR A 657 18.30 25.71 3.04
CA THR A 657 18.57 26.29 4.36
C THR A 657 19.83 27.16 4.38
N ASN A 658 20.84 26.82 3.56
CA ASN A 658 22.12 27.52 3.49
C ASN A 658 22.48 27.95 2.05
N PRO A 659 21.80 28.96 1.47
CA PRO A 659 21.98 29.32 0.06
C PRO A 659 23.38 29.87 -0.31
N ASN A 660 24.11 30.40 0.67
CA ASN A 660 25.39 31.09 0.46
C ASN A 660 26.62 30.17 0.56
N MET A 661 26.42 28.90 0.97
CA MET A 661 27.50 27.93 1.12
C MET A 661 27.93 27.40 -0.25
N ALA A 662 29.22 27.06 -0.40
CA ALA A 662 29.71 26.48 -1.63
C ALA A 662 29.08 25.10 -1.89
N ASP A 663 28.75 24.84 -3.15
CA ASP A 663 28.08 23.60 -3.57
C ASP A 663 28.88 22.33 -3.21
N GLU A 664 30.22 22.41 -3.26
CA GLU A 664 31.08 21.28 -2.89
C GLU A 664 31.08 21.00 -1.38
N GLU A 665 31.13 22.05 -0.55
CA GLU A 665 31.10 21.95 0.92
C GLU A 665 29.78 21.35 1.40
N LEU A 666 28.68 21.79 0.80
CA LEU A 666 27.34 21.36 1.18
C LEU A 666 27.08 19.90 0.77
N LEU A 667 27.59 19.49 -0.38
CA LEU A 667 27.54 18.11 -0.83
C LEU A 667 28.40 17.21 0.06
N LEU A 668 29.62 17.65 0.40
CA LEU A 668 30.53 16.98 1.31
C LEU A 668 29.90 16.74 2.69
N LEU A 669 29.31 17.78 3.27
CA LEU A 669 28.57 17.72 4.52
C LEU A 669 27.46 16.67 4.44
N SER A 670 26.64 16.73 3.40
CA SER A 670 25.51 15.82 3.20
C SER A 670 25.93 14.34 3.10
N MET A 671 27.04 14.07 2.41
CA MET A 671 27.59 12.72 2.30
C MET A 671 28.15 12.21 3.62
N LYS A 672 28.75 13.07 4.44
CA LYS A 672 29.24 12.70 5.77
C LYS A 672 28.09 12.43 6.73
N ASP A 673 27.12 13.33 6.85
CA ASP A 673 25.96 13.19 7.74
C ASP A 673 25.23 11.85 7.51
N MET A 674 24.97 11.51 6.24
CA MET A 674 24.16 10.33 5.89
C MET A 674 24.91 8.99 5.93
N ASN A 675 26.23 8.98 5.83
CA ASN A 675 27.01 7.74 5.74
C ASN A 675 27.83 7.45 7.01
N VAL A 676 28.41 8.47 7.67
CA VAL A 676 29.29 8.27 8.84
C VAL A 676 28.60 7.51 9.96
N ALA A 677 27.30 7.76 10.18
CA ALA A 677 26.55 7.09 11.23
C ALA A 677 26.38 5.57 11.02
N LYS A 678 26.47 5.10 9.77
CA LYS A 678 26.24 3.72 9.35
C LYS A 678 27.51 2.88 9.30
N LEU A 679 28.68 3.53 9.21
CA LEU A 679 29.96 2.85 9.00
C LEU A 679 30.51 2.28 10.31
N THR A 680 31.20 1.15 10.20
CA THR A 680 31.99 0.58 11.30
C THR A 680 33.20 1.46 11.63
N SER A 681 33.75 1.31 12.83
CA SER A 681 34.95 2.05 13.26
C SER A 681 36.18 1.78 12.38
N VAL A 682 36.26 0.62 11.76
CA VAL A 682 37.36 0.22 10.86
C VAL A 682 37.19 0.82 9.46
N ASP A 683 35.95 0.91 8.98
CA ASP A 683 35.64 1.46 7.65
C ASP A 683 35.59 3.00 7.63
N LEU A 684 35.37 3.64 8.78
CA LEU A 684 35.26 5.10 8.89
C LEU A 684 36.53 5.85 8.42
N PRO A 685 37.76 5.46 8.80
CA PRO A 685 38.98 6.06 8.26
C PRO A 685 39.12 5.88 6.75
N LEU A 686 38.76 4.70 6.21
CA LEU A 686 38.81 4.42 4.77
C LEU A 686 37.85 5.33 4.00
N PHE A 687 36.60 5.44 4.47
CA PHE A 687 35.62 6.35 3.87
C PHE A 687 36.08 7.81 3.91
N ASN A 688 36.63 8.28 5.04
CA ASN A 688 37.18 9.62 5.14
C ASN A 688 38.37 9.85 4.19
N GLY A 689 39.20 8.83 3.95
CA GLY A 689 40.26 8.85 2.94
C GLY A 689 39.71 9.06 1.53
N ILE A 690 38.73 8.24 1.12
CA ILE A 690 38.07 8.37 -0.19
C ILE A 690 37.45 9.76 -0.35
N VAL A 691 36.79 10.27 0.69
CA VAL A 691 36.16 11.60 0.69
C VAL A 691 37.21 12.71 0.53
N SER A 692 38.33 12.63 1.25
CA SER A 692 39.43 13.60 1.17
C SER A 692 40.06 13.63 -0.22
N ASP A 693 40.22 12.48 -0.86
CA ASP A 693 40.77 12.37 -2.22
C ASP A 693 39.84 12.97 -3.28
N LEU A 694 38.51 12.84 -3.09
CA LEU A 694 37.51 13.36 -4.03
C LEU A 694 37.22 14.86 -3.85
N PHE A 695 37.44 15.39 -2.65
CA PHE A 695 37.22 16.80 -2.27
C PHE A 695 38.49 17.44 -1.69
N PRO A 696 39.56 17.56 -2.48
CA PRO A 696 40.83 18.11 -1.99
C PRO A 696 40.67 19.59 -1.62
N GLY A 697 41.08 19.96 -0.41
CA GLY A 697 41.04 21.35 0.07
C GLY A 697 39.65 21.88 0.45
N VAL A 698 38.63 21.02 0.52
CA VAL A 698 37.29 21.39 0.98
C VAL A 698 37.13 20.98 2.45
N GLU A 699 37.05 21.95 3.35
CA GLU A 699 36.82 21.66 4.77
C GLU A 699 35.34 21.31 5.01
N THR A 700 35.10 20.40 5.96
CA THR A 700 33.72 20.07 6.35
C THR A 700 33.19 21.19 7.24
N PRO A 701 32.09 21.86 6.87
CA PRO A 701 31.56 22.95 7.67
C PRO A 701 31.09 22.45 9.03
N ALA A 702 31.53 23.13 10.09
CA ALA A 702 31.10 22.83 11.45
C ALA A 702 29.73 23.48 11.71
N ILE A 703 28.69 22.64 11.90
CA ILE A 703 27.40 23.12 12.39
C ILE A 703 27.48 23.30 13.91
N ASP A 704 27.07 24.46 14.41
CA ASP A 704 27.06 24.74 15.85
C ASP A 704 25.91 24.01 16.56
N TYR A 705 26.24 22.90 17.22
CA TYR A 705 25.33 22.13 18.06
C TYR A 705 25.40 22.50 19.56
N SER A 706 26.06 23.59 19.94
CA SER A 706 26.39 23.87 21.36
C SER A 706 25.16 23.89 22.28
N LYS A 707 24.06 24.52 21.85
CA LYS A 707 22.80 24.56 22.62
C LYS A 707 22.15 23.19 22.74
N PHE A 708 22.14 22.42 21.66
CA PHE A 708 21.52 21.11 21.62
C PHE A 708 22.34 20.09 22.44
N LYS A 709 23.66 20.15 22.32
CA LYS A 709 24.62 19.38 23.12
C LYS A 709 24.40 19.60 24.62
N ALA A 710 24.28 20.85 25.05
CA ALA A 710 24.01 21.18 26.45
C ALA A 710 22.65 20.65 26.94
N ALA A 711 21.61 20.70 26.09
CA ALA A 711 20.30 20.15 26.42
C ALA A 711 20.34 18.62 26.57
N ILE A 712 21.01 17.92 25.66
CA ILE A 712 21.21 16.46 25.72
C ILE A 712 21.94 16.09 27.01
N GLU A 713 23.07 16.74 27.30
CA GLU A 713 23.86 16.47 28.51
C GLU A 713 23.06 16.72 29.80
N ASN A 714 22.22 17.74 29.83
CA ASN A 714 21.33 18.00 30.97
C ASN A 714 20.26 16.89 31.11
N GLN A 715 19.69 16.40 30.02
CA GLN A 715 18.70 15.32 30.05
C GLN A 715 19.31 13.99 30.51
N TYR A 716 20.54 13.67 30.10
CA TYR A 716 21.28 12.52 30.61
C TYR A 716 21.40 12.59 32.14
N LYS A 717 21.79 13.76 32.68
CA LYS A 717 21.91 13.97 34.13
C LYS A 717 20.57 13.84 34.86
N LEU A 718 19.49 14.39 34.31
CA LEU A 718 18.14 14.31 34.92
C LEU A 718 17.64 12.86 35.03
N ASN A 719 17.95 12.03 34.04
CA ASN A 719 17.57 10.61 34.02
C ASN A 719 18.55 9.70 34.80
N GLY A 720 19.55 10.26 35.48
CA GLY A 720 20.56 9.48 36.21
C GLY A 720 21.55 8.72 35.32
N LEU A 721 21.72 9.14 34.06
CA LEU A 721 22.61 8.53 33.08
C LEU A 721 23.92 9.32 32.92
N GLN A 722 25.01 8.64 32.56
CA GLN A 722 26.30 9.28 32.32
C GLN A 722 26.36 9.88 30.90
N PRO A 723 26.63 11.20 30.74
CA PRO A 723 26.79 11.82 29.42
C PRO A 723 28.17 11.45 28.83
N ILE A 724 28.23 10.37 28.07
CA ILE A 724 29.45 9.95 27.35
C ILE A 724 29.54 10.75 26.04
N PRO A 725 30.70 11.34 25.67
CA PRO A 725 30.83 12.18 24.47
C PRO A 725 30.34 11.50 23.18
N TRP A 726 30.63 10.20 23.01
CA TRP A 726 30.12 9.40 21.89
C TRP A 726 28.59 9.31 21.86
N ALA A 727 27.95 9.11 23.01
CA ALA A 727 26.50 9.00 23.12
C ALA A 727 25.81 10.33 22.76
N VAL A 728 26.41 11.45 23.18
CA VAL A 728 25.94 12.79 22.81
C VAL A 728 26.06 13.01 21.29
N THR A 729 27.19 12.64 20.68
CA THR A 729 27.36 12.71 19.22
C THR A 729 26.34 11.84 18.48
N LYS A 730 26.03 10.64 19.00
CA LYS A 730 25.03 9.75 18.41
C LYS A 730 23.61 10.29 18.55
N ALA A 731 23.26 10.90 19.68
CA ALA A 731 21.97 11.56 19.85
C ALA A 731 21.78 12.72 18.85
N ILE A 732 22.85 13.48 18.57
CA ILE A 732 22.84 14.51 17.52
C ILE A 732 22.60 13.88 16.15
N GLN A 733 23.35 12.82 15.79
CA GLN A 733 23.18 12.13 14.51
C GLN A 733 21.74 11.61 14.33
N VAL A 734 21.15 10.98 15.35
CA VAL A 734 19.76 10.49 15.27
C VAL A 734 18.79 11.63 15.00
N SER A 735 18.94 12.77 15.68
CA SER A 735 18.06 13.93 15.44
C SER A 735 18.14 14.49 14.02
N GLU A 736 19.30 14.38 13.36
CA GLU A 736 19.47 14.80 11.96
C GLU A 736 18.79 13.85 10.97
N PHE A 737 18.65 12.57 11.33
CA PHE A 737 17.95 11.58 10.50
C PHE A 737 16.42 11.66 10.65
N ASP A 738 15.91 12.08 11.82
CA ASP A 738 14.47 12.21 12.09
C ASP A 738 13.83 13.49 11.52
N LEU A 739 14.65 14.45 11.03
CA LEU A 739 14.22 15.75 10.47
C LEU A 739 14.20 15.79 8.94
#